data_AF-A0A960IR18-F1
#
_entry.id   AF-A0A960IR18-F1
#
_cell.length_a   1.000
_cell.length_b   1.000
_cell.length_c   1.000
_cell.angle_alpha   90.00
_cell.angle_beta   90.00
_cell.angle_gamma   90.00
#
_symmetry.space_group_name_H-M   'P 1'
#
loop_
_entity.id
_entity.type
_entity.pdbx_description
1 polymer ?
#
loop_
_entity_poly.entity_id
_entity_poly.type
_entity_poly.pdbx_seq_one_letter_code
_entity_poly.pdbx_strand_id
1 'polypeptide(L)'
;MRSPLRLIAVAVVVAAVAWMAPLPQLQESVAAAVERTAPSFTPLGDELDEVLAEAEESTPDPDGSLHEHDADEHDADEHDADEHDADEHDADEHDSVGGEVADPLGEPNDVQALDPDTAVVGLQHTSDEFHTIGVTLPQPAEVLIRVRGTDGVWEPWAAMEMDSSEGPDLDAAEHSDDFATAPVWIGAADAYEVVVPETVADELDVVTVRDVPLMKVAVADREAGAATTTPFAMHQRSEWTSRAAREVNVASEVKMAVVHHTVSTNSYSAGQVPSLLRGIQAYHMDGRGWSDIGYNFVVDKYGGIWEARGGGYDRPVIGAHASGFNTGSVGISVLGDYSAITPSAAVRESIAQVAGWKLFRHGYDPAQSATFTSGGSPSIPAGQKVTLPRVVGHTHVGSTSCPGRIAEHLGSIRGRAQVIADFLVAVSVPLGGLESLGVHGRTATVRGWAIDPDLGAPAKVRVQTTGASVDLLANVPRPDLAGSHTAYSTNRGFQGSVNASAVGLQNICVTVINQGLGSEDLRLTCVRRMFEDPSGNSPTGGITAVGGGVGTMRVTADFTDRDAVGNSLAILEVDGRRVAHTGSSGHVQFDVAGITSGSRDACIVIENRGSGFDSRIDCRRIQVLPSDPIGALASVTNPAKGWIRVKGWALDPETLGAINVVAMTDVRWVTSPARLPNSSVKAPHPMFNDDHGFEFNVATGVGKHPVCLVAINSGGGSNEVLGCRDVIVK
;
A
#
# COMPACT_ATOMS: atom_id res chain seq x y z
N MET A 1 29.98 -10.67 0.15
CA MET A 1 29.19 -11.85 -0.25
C MET A 1 27.74 -11.60 0.15
N ARG A 2 26.88 -11.20 -0.79
CA ARG A 2 25.45 -10.96 -0.59
C ARG A 2 24.66 -12.07 -1.32
N SER A 3 23.59 -12.53 -0.69
CA SER A 3 22.92 -13.83 -0.91
C SER A 3 22.25 -14.00 -2.30
N PRO A 4 22.35 -15.18 -2.96
CA PRO A 4 21.73 -15.47 -4.27
C PRO A 4 20.20 -15.54 -4.27
N LEU A 5 19.55 -15.58 -3.10
CA LEU A 5 18.08 -15.65 -2.97
C LEU A 5 17.34 -14.40 -3.47
N ARG A 6 18.00 -13.23 -3.53
CA ARG A 6 17.39 -12.02 -4.10
C ARG A 6 17.42 -11.98 -5.63
N LEU A 7 18.37 -12.66 -6.28
CA LEU A 7 18.42 -12.72 -7.75
C LEU A 7 17.30 -13.60 -8.30
N ILE A 8 17.02 -14.73 -7.63
CA ILE A 8 15.99 -15.68 -8.06
C ILE A 8 14.59 -15.05 -7.91
N ALA A 9 14.34 -14.30 -6.84
CA ALA A 9 13.05 -13.62 -6.65
C ALA A 9 12.76 -12.55 -7.71
N VAL A 10 13.77 -11.80 -8.16
CA VAL A 10 13.61 -10.78 -9.21
C VAL A 10 13.45 -11.43 -10.58
N ALA A 11 14.21 -12.48 -10.89
CA ALA A 11 14.10 -13.20 -12.15
C ALA A 11 12.74 -13.91 -12.32
N VAL A 12 12.20 -14.50 -11.25
CA VAL A 12 10.88 -15.15 -11.26
C VAL A 12 9.74 -14.14 -11.47
N VAL A 13 9.85 -12.93 -10.89
CA VAL A 13 8.87 -11.86 -11.12
C VAL A 13 8.93 -11.33 -12.56
N VAL A 14 10.12 -11.21 -13.14
CA VAL A 14 10.29 -10.76 -14.54
C VAL A 14 9.74 -11.80 -15.53
N ALA A 15 10.00 -13.09 -15.29
CA ALA A 15 9.48 -14.18 -16.13
C ALA A 15 7.94 -14.29 -16.05
N ALA A 16 7.35 -14.10 -14.86
CA ALA A 16 5.90 -14.12 -14.69
C ALA A 16 5.19 -12.93 -15.37
N VAL A 17 5.83 -11.75 -15.41
CA VAL A 17 5.28 -10.55 -16.07
C VAL A 17 5.39 -10.63 -17.60
N ALA A 18 6.46 -11.21 -18.13
CA ALA A 18 6.64 -11.39 -19.57
C ALA A 18 5.62 -12.37 -20.19
N TRP A 19 5.08 -13.31 -19.40
CA TRP A 19 4.07 -14.29 -19.84
C TRP A 19 2.62 -13.77 -19.77
N MET A 20 2.36 -12.66 -19.06
CA MET A 20 1.00 -12.18 -18.77
C MET A 20 0.55 -10.94 -19.57
N ALA A 21 1.44 -10.30 -20.34
CA ALA A 21 1.13 -9.04 -21.04
C ALA A 21 0.90 -9.26 -22.55
N PRO A 22 -0.29 -8.97 -23.10
CA PRO A 22 -0.53 -9.09 -24.54
C PRO A 22 -0.09 -7.85 -25.34
N LEU A 23 0.70 -6.94 -24.75
CA LEU A 23 1.04 -5.64 -25.35
C LEU A 23 2.55 -5.33 -25.27
N PRO A 24 3.22 -5.03 -26.41
CA PRO A 24 4.66 -4.72 -26.46
C PRO A 24 5.11 -3.54 -25.59
N GLN A 25 4.19 -2.61 -25.27
CA GLN A 25 4.48 -1.36 -24.56
C GLN A 25 4.79 -1.55 -23.06
N LEU A 26 4.31 -2.63 -22.45
CA LEU A 26 4.61 -2.95 -21.05
C LEU A 26 6.00 -3.57 -20.89
N GLN A 27 6.53 -4.24 -21.91
CA GLN A 27 7.85 -4.88 -21.86
C GLN A 27 8.99 -3.85 -21.83
N GLU A 28 8.89 -2.76 -22.59
CA GLU A 28 9.90 -1.68 -22.59
C GLU A 28 9.96 -0.93 -21.25
N SER A 29 8.80 -0.75 -20.60
CA SER A 29 8.69 -0.10 -19.30
C SER A 29 9.34 -0.92 -18.17
N VAL A 30 9.20 -2.25 -18.23
CA VAL A 30 9.84 -3.19 -17.31
C VAL A 30 11.35 -3.25 -17.54
N ALA A 31 11.81 -3.28 -18.79
CA ALA A 31 13.23 -3.26 -19.13
C ALA A 31 13.93 -1.98 -18.60
N ALA A 32 13.28 -0.83 -18.74
CA ALA A 32 13.79 0.45 -18.24
C ALA A 32 13.81 0.54 -16.69
N ALA A 33 12.99 -0.24 -15.98
CA ALA A 33 13.00 -0.33 -14.52
C ALA A 33 14.11 -1.28 -14.01
N VAL A 34 14.41 -2.34 -14.76
CA VAL A 34 15.49 -3.29 -14.46
C VAL A 34 16.87 -2.64 -14.64
N GLU A 35 17.09 -1.85 -15.71
CA GLU A 35 18.36 -1.13 -15.91
C GLU A 35 18.66 -0.11 -14.79
N ARG A 36 17.63 0.47 -14.16
CA ARG A 36 17.79 1.47 -13.09
C ARG A 36 18.16 0.86 -11.74
N THR A 37 17.93 -0.44 -11.52
CA THR A 37 18.14 -1.10 -10.22
C THR A 37 19.51 -1.79 -10.08
N ALA A 38 20.33 -1.86 -11.13
CA ALA A 38 21.66 -2.48 -11.08
C ALA A 38 22.71 -1.72 -11.93
N PRO A 39 23.38 -0.67 -11.42
CA PRO A 39 24.25 0.19 -12.22
C PRO A 39 25.66 -0.37 -12.50
N SER A 40 25.90 -1.68 -12.40
CA SER A 40 27.22 -2.24 -12.71
C SER A 40 27.18 -3.71 -13.12
N PHE A 41 26.84 -3.99 -14.38
CA PHE A 41 27.17 -5.25 -15.03
C PHE A 41 27.61 -4.99 -16.47
N THR A 42 28.77 -5.54 -16.83
CA THR A 42 29.27 -5.64 -18.21
C THR A 42 28.66 -6.90 -18.82
N PRO A 43 28.18 -6.91 -20.08
CA PRO A 43 27.47 -8.06 -20.62
C PRO A 43 28.45 -9.18 -20.99
N LEU A 44 28.18 -10.40 -20.51
CA LEU A 44 28.65 -11.65 -21.13
C LEU A 44 27.62 -11.97 -22.22
N GLY A 45 27.99 -11.73 -23.47
CA GLY A 45 27.11 -11.72 -24.63
C GLY A 45 26.76 -13.08 -25.24
N ASP A 46 27.04 -14.20 -24.57
CA ASP A 46 26.92 -15.53 -25.23
C ASP A 46 25.90 -16.49 -24.57
N GLU A 47 25.28 -16.15 -23.43
CA GLU A 47 24.29 -17.04 -22.75
C GLU A 47 22.81 -16.66 -23.00
N LEU A 48 22.52 -15.53 -23.65
CA LEU A 48 21.14 -15.10 -23.93
C LEU A 48 20.58 -15.66 -25.25
N ASP A 49 21.46 -15.93 -26.22
CA ASP A 49 21.07 -16.45 -27.53
C ASP A 49 20.69 -17.95 -27.48
N GLU A 50 21.18 -18.70 -26.47
CA GLU A 50 20.83 -20.12 -26.28
C GLU A 50 19.45 -20.30 -25.64
N VAL A 51 19.03 -19.36 -24.78
CA VAL A 51 17.71 -19.38 -24.12
C VAL A 51 16.58 -18.93 -25.06
N LEU A 52 16.88 -18.06 -26.03
CA LEU A 52 15.91 -17.63 -27.03
C LEU A 52 15.69 -18.68 -28.13
N ALA A 53 16.65 -19.57 -28.37
CA ALA A 53 16.53 -20.65 -29.35
C ALA A 53 15.60 -21.80 -28.90
N GLU A 54 15.44 -22.04 -27.59
CA GLU A 54 14.55 -23.09 -27.06
C GLU A 54 13.07 -22.67 -26.98
N ALA A 55 12.75 -21.39 -27.17
CA ALA A 55 11.39 -20.87 -27.09
C ALA A 55 10.60 -20.90 -28.43
N GLU A 56 11.27 -21.18 -29.56
CA GLU A 56 10.62 -21.22 -30.88
C GLU A 56 10.17 -22.63 -31.33
N GLU A 57 10.47 -23.70 -30.58
CA GLU A 57 10.19 -25.09 -31.01
C GLU A 57 8.99 -25.77 -30.33
N SER A 58 8.01 -25.02 -29.82
CA SER A 58 6.74 -25.60 -29.36
C SER A 58 5.51 -24.87 -29.89
N THR A 59 5.17 -25.17 -31.15
CA THR A 59 3.79 -25.02 -31.66
C THR A 59 3.20 -26.43 -31.84
N PRO A 60 2.01 -26.75 -31.30
CA PRO A 60 1.41 -28.06 -31.52
C PRO A 60 0.63 -28.05 -32.84
N ASP A 61 0.93 -29.02 -33.72
CA ASP A 61 0.11 -29.37 -34.88
C ASP A 61 -1.11 -30.22 -34.43
N PRO A 62 -2.30 -30.09 -35.04
CA PRO A 62 -3.52 -30.72 -34.57
C PRO A 62 -3.79 -32.03 -35.32
N ASP A 63 -3.30 -33.14 -34.78
CA ASP A 63 -3.58 -34.49 -35.28
C ASP A 63 -3.28 -35.50 -34.16
N GLY A 64 -4.28 -36.28 -33.77
CA GLY A 64 -4.17 -37.20 -32.64
C GLY A 64 -3.64 -38.58 -33.01
N SER A 65 -2.90 -39.21 -32.09
CA SER A 65 -3.08 -40.62 -31.79
C SER A 65 -2.44 -41.01 -30.46
N LEU A 66 -3.17 -41.86 -29.73
CA LEU A 66 -2.78 -42.53 -28.50
C LEU A 66 -1.63 -43.50 -28.75
N HIS A 67 -0.67 -43.61 -27.81
CA HIS A 67 0.01 -44.87 -27.54
C HIS A 67 0.42 -45.00 -26.05
N GLU A 68 0.06 -46.17 -25.51
CA GLU A 68 0.42 -46.73 -24.20
C GLU A 68 1.90 -47.15 -24.16
N HIS A 69 2.47 -47.18 -22.94
CA HIS A 69 3.41 -48.19 -22.37
C HIS A 69 4.04 -47.55 -21.12
N ASP A 70 3.69 -47.98 -19.92
CA ASP A 70 4.14 -49.18 -19.18
C ASP A 70 5.45 -48.98 -18.40
N ALA A 71 5.29 -49.18 -17.09
CA ALA A 71 6.18 -49.77 -16.08
C ALA A 71 7.62 -49.24 -15.91
N ASP A 72 7.96 -48.88 -14.68
CA ASP A 72 8.88 -49.74 -13.91
C ASP A 72 8.72 -49.54 -12.39
N GLU A 73 8.81 -50.68 -11.72
CA GLU A 73 8.65 -50.98 -10.29
C GLU A 73 9.78 -50.42 -9.42
N HIS A 74 9.51 -50.21 -8.12
CA HIS A 74 10.34 -50.75 -7.04
C HIS A 74 9.65 -50.67 -5.67
N ASP A 75 9.33 -51.85 -5.13
CA ASP A 75 9.44 -52.36 -3.75
C ASP A 75 9.23 -51.37 -2.57
N ALA A 76 8.15 -51.48 -1.79
CA ALA A 76 7.83 -52.51 -0.79
C ALA A 76 8.78 -52.53 0.42
N ASP A 77 8.25 -52.13 1.58
CA ASP A 77 8.45 -52.86 2.84
C ASP A 77 7.25 -52.61 3.77
N GLU A 78 6.61 -53.72 4.13
CA GLU A 78 5.49 -53.86 5.04
C GLU A 78 5.92 -53.74 6.51
N HIS A 79 4.99 -53.32 7.38
CA HIS A 79 4.78 -54.00 8.66
C HIS A 79 3.40 -53.67 9.24
N ASP A 80 2.55 -54.70 9.20
CA ASP A 80 1.62 -55.21 10.23
C ASP A 80 1.11 -54.21 11.29
N ALA A 81 -0.18 -53.87 11.31
CA ALA A 81 -1.33 -54.68 11.77
C ALA A 81 -1.33 -54.92 13.28
N ASP A 82 -2.36 -54.37 13.95
CA ASP A 82 -3.12 -55.10 14.96
C ASP A 82 -4.49 -54.39 15.16
N GLU A 83 -5.53 -55.12 14.80
CA GLU A 83 -6.93 -54.90 15.15
C GLU A 83 -7.17 -55.22 16.63
N HIS A 84 -8.14 -54.57 17.28
CA HIS A 84 -9.04 -55.25 18.21
C HIS A 84 -10.32 -54.43 18.50
N ASP A 85 -11.41 -55.00 17.99
CA ASP A 85 -12.80 -55.13 18.48
C ASP A 85 -13.37 -54.25 19.61
N ALA A 86 -14.53 -53.68 19.24
CA ALA A 86 -15.84 -53.59 19.93
C ALA A 86 -15.96 -53.84 21.45
N ASP A 87 -16.75 -52.98 22.11
CA ASP A 87 -17.97 -53.41 22.83
C ASP A 87 -18.85 -52.22 23.29
N GLU A 88 -20.16 -52.41 23.13
CA GLU A 88 -21.25 -51.59 23.68
C GLU A 88 -21.42 -51.82 25.20
N HIS A 89 -21.87 -50.80 25.96
CA HIS A 89 -23.03 -50.85 26.87
C HIS A 89 -23.12 -49.64 27.83
N ASP A 90 -24.30 -49.01 27.80
CA ASP A 90 -25.15 -48.46 28.89
C ASP A 90 -24.62 -47.51 29.98
N ALA A 91 -25.21 -46.31 29.93
CA ALA A 91 -25.93 -45.57 30.98
C ALA A 91 -25.48 -45.65 32.45
N ASP A 92 -25.23 -44.47 33.04
CA ASP A 92 -25.82 -44.13 34.35
C ASP A 92 -25.91 -42.60 34.56
N GLU A 93 -27.03 -42.22 35.18
CA GLU A 93 -27.47 -40.87 35.54
C GLU A 93 -26.54 -40.16 36.54
N HIS A 94 -26.41 -38.84 36.41
CA HIS A 94 -26.21 -37.98 37.58
C HIS A 94 -26.91 -36.63 37.39
N ASP A 95 -27.97 -36.44 38.17
CA ASP A 95 -28.70 -35.20 38.40
C ASP A 95 -27.96 -34.32 39.43
N SER A 96 -27.80 -33.03 39.13
CA SER A 96 -27.80 -31.96 40.14
C SER A 96 -27.89 -30.55 39.51
N VAL A 97 -29.11 -30.02 39.49
CA VAL A 97 -29.57 -28.69 39.94
C VAL A 97 -28.59 -27.49 39.86
N GLY A 98 -29.00 -26.46 39.11
CA GLY A 98 -28.99 -25.08 39.61
C GLY A 98 -28.48 -23.99 38.66
N GLY A 99 -29.41 -23.19 38.11
CA GLY A 99 -29.13 -21.81 37.69
C GLY A 99 -29.71 -21.43 36.34
N GLU A 100 -30.98 -21.00 36.32
CA GLU A 100 -31.54 -20.20 35.22
C GLU A 100 -30.74 -18.92 35.05
N VAL A 101 -30.03 -18.81 33.93
CA VAL A 101 -29.64 -17.54 33.34
C VAL A 101 -30.51 -17.41 32.09
N ALA A 102 -31.40 -16.41 32.08
CA ALA A 102 -32.21 -16.11 30.91
C ALA A 102 -31.28 -15.71 29.76
N ASP A 103 -31.31 -16.50 28.70
CA ASP A 103 -30.70 -16.21 27.41
C ASP A 103 -31.57 -15.17 26.67
N PRO A 104 -31.04 -13.99 26.29
CA PRO A 104 -31.82 -13.00 25.56
C PRO A 104 -31.75 -13.15 24.03
N LEU A 105 -31.23 -14.26 23.49
CA LEU A 105 -31.27 -14.53 22.05
C LEU A 105 -31.72 -15.97 21.79
N GLY A 106 -32.95 -16.14 21.32
CA GLY A 106 -33.45 -17.44 20.90
C GLY A 106 -32.56 -18.07 19.83
N GLU A 107 -32.21 -19.33 20.03
CA GLU A 107 -31.62 -20.21 19.01
C GLU A 107 -32.45 -20.18 17.71
N PRO A 108 -31.83 -20.18 16.51
CA PRO A 108 -32.56 -20.26 15.25
C PRO A 108 -32.94 -21.73 14.99
N ASN A 109 -33.88 -22.28 15.76
CA ASN A 109 -34.36 -23.66 15.57
C ASN A 109 -35.87 -23.82 15.87
N ASP A 110 -36.67 -22.79 15.60
CA ASP A 110 -38.15 -22.88 15.60
C ASP A 110 -38.76 -22.35 14.29
N VAL A 111 -38.02 -22.40 13.17
CA VAL A 111 -38.61 -22.28 11.84
C VAL A 111 -39.06 -23.68 11.43
N GLN A 112 -40.38 -23.90 11.30
CA GLN A 112 -40.89 -25.15 10.74
C GLN A 112 -40.26 -25.35 9.36
N ALA A 113 -39.55 -26.46 9.14
CA ALA A 113 -39.07 -26.83 7.82
C ALA A 113 -40.26 -26.83 6.85
N LEU A 114 -40.22 -25.96 5.85
CA LEU A 114 -41.29 -25.87 4.86
C LEU A 114 -41.33 -27.17 4.05
N ASP A 115 -42.49 -27.82 3.98
CA ASP A 115 -42.72 -28.93 3.05
C ASP A 115 -43.19 -28.37 1.70
N PRO A 116 -42.32 -28.37 0.68
CA PRO A 116 -42.64 -27.76 -0.61
C PRO A 116 -43.73 -28.52 -1.38
N ASP A 117 -44.08 -29.75 -0.98
CA ASP A 117 -45.11 -30.55 -1.64
C ASP A 117 -46.51 -30.36 -1.01
N THR A 118 -46.61 -29.74 0.18
CA THR A 118 -47.89 -29.55 0.89
C THR A 118 -48.25 -28.09 1.22
N ALA A 119 -47.32 -27.13 1.08
CA ALA A 119 -47.49 -25.72 1.49
C ALA A 119 -47.29 -24.68 0.37
N VAL A 120 -47.70 -24.95 -0.87
CA VAL A 120 -47.57 -23.98 -1.99
C VAL A 120 -48.56 -22.82 -1.83
N VAL A 121 -48.05 -21.61 -1.66
CA VAL A 121 -48.85 -20.38 -1.47
C VAL A 121 -49.23 -19.72 -2.81
N GLY A 122 -48.51 -20.01 -3.91
CA GLY A 122 -48.92 -19.52 -5.24
C GLY A 122 -48.14 -20.12 -6.42
N LEU A 123 -48.90 -20.61 -7.42
CA LEU A 123 -48.44 -20.81 -8.80
C LEU A 123 -48.72 -19.52 -9.57
N GLN A 124 -47.66 -18.84 -10.02
CA GLN A 124 -47.82 -17.65 -10.84
C GLN A 124 -47.25 -17.90 -12.23
N HIS A 125 -48.16 -17.99 -13.21
CA HIS A 125 -47.80 -17.91 -14.61
C HIS A 125 -47.49 -16.46 -14.95
N THR A 126 -46.22 -16.16 -15.21
CA THR A 126 -45.84 -14.88 -15.78
C THR A 126 -46.23 -14.87 -17.25
N SER A 127 -46.86 -13.80 -17.75
CA SER A 127 -47.28 -13.72 -19.15
C SER A 127 -46.13 -13.67 -20.16
N ASP A 128 -44.89 -13.44 -19.71
CA ASP A 128 -43.70 -13.40 -20.57
C ASP A 128 -42.41 -13.77 -19.80
N GLU A 129 -41.42 -14.26 -20.54
CA GLU A 129 -40.12 -14.79 -20.10
C GLU A 129 -39.34 -13.87 -19.15
N PHE A 130 -38.76 -14.43 -18.09
CA PHE A 130 -37.90 -13.75 -17.12
C PHE A 130 -36.63 -14.56 -16.83
N HIS A 131 -35.62 -13.89 -16.28
CA HIS A 131 -34.29 -14.49 -16.10
C HIS A 131 -33.70 -14.33 -14.69
N THR A 132 -34.27 -13.43 -13.89
CA THR A 132 -33.88 -13.22 -12.50
C THR A 132 -35.15 -13.14 -11.66
N ILE A 133 -35.09 -13.71 -10.47
CA ILE A 133 -36.16 -13.69 -9.49
C ILE A 133 -35.62 -13.33 -8.12
N GLY A 134 -36.37 -12.55 -7.37
CA GLY A 134 -36.12 -12.23 -5.97
C GLY A 134 -37.45 -12.00 -5.24
N VAL A 135 -37.44 -12.12 -3.92
CA VAL A 135 -38.65 -11.96 -3.10
C VAL A 135 -38.39 -10.88 -2.06
N THR A 136 -39.36 -9.99 -1.85
CA THR A 136 -39.37 -9.03 -0.73
C THR A 136 -40.52 -9.36 0.22
N LEU A 137 -40.28 -9.15 1.52
CA LEU A 137 -41.14 -9.58 2.62
C LEU A 137 -41.13 -8.55 3.76
N PRO A 138 -42.23 -8.40 4.52
CA PRO A 138 -42.29 -7.48 5.66
C PRO A 138 -41.49 -7.95 6.89
N GLN A 139 -41.11 -9.23 6.94
CA GLN A 139 -40.33 -9.85 8.02
C GLN A 139 -39.51 -11.04 7.48
N PRO A 140 -38.39 -11.42 8.11
CA PRO A 140 -37.54 -12.49 7.61
C PRO A 140 -38.25 -13.84 7.74
N ALA A 141 -38.18 -14.65 6.68
CA ALA A 141 -38.77 -15.98 6.61
C ALA A 141 -37.96 -16.89 5.68
N GLU A 142 -38.12 -18.20 5.81
CA GLU A 142 -37.62 -19.16 4.80
C GLU A 142 -38.44 -19.00 3.51
N VAL A 143 -37.73 -18.97 2.37
CA VAL A 143 -38.34 -18.83 1.04
C VAL A 143 -37.81 -19.96 0.17
N LEU A 144 -38.69 -20.83 -0.33
CA LEU A 144 -38.34 -21.81 -1.35
C LEU A 144 -38.94 -21.40 -2.68
N ILE A 145 -38.18 -21.56 -3.75
CA ILE A 145 -38.66 -21.32 -5.11
C ILE A 145 -38.41 -22.53 -5.99
N ARG A 146 -39.24 -22.70 -7.01
CA ARG A 146 -38.89 -23.45 -8.21
C ARG A 146 -39.38 -22.70 -9.43
N VAL A 147 -38.69 -22.89 -10.54
CA VAL A 147 -38.98 -22.21 -11.80
C VAL A 147 -39.18 -23.22 -12.90
N ARG A 148 -39.96 -22.83 -13.91
CA ARG A 148 -40.15 -23.61 -15.12
C ARG A 148 -39.39 -22.97 -16.26
N GLY A 149 -38.48 -23.72 -16.85
CA GLY A 149 -37.79 -23.30 -18.07
C GLY A 149 -38.76 -23.09 -19.22
N THR A 150 -38.33 -22.32 -20.23
CA THR A 150 -39.09 -22.14 -21.48
C THR A 150 -39.29 -23.45 -22.29
N ASP A 151 -38.57 -24.51 -21.94
CA ASP A 151 -38.74 -25.88 -22.43
C ASP A 151 -39.88 -26.65 -21.71
N GLY A 152 -40.50 -26.03 -20.71
CA GLY A 152 -41.59 -26.58 -19.91
C GLY A 152 -41.15 -27.48 -18.75
N VAL A 153 -39.83 -27.60 -18.49
CA VAL A 153 -39.28 -28.43 -17.42
C VAL A 153 -39.19 -27.61 -16.13
N TRP A 154 -39.66 -28.19 -15.02
CA TRP A 154 -39.51 -27.60 -13.69
C TRP A 154 -38.15 -27.97 -13.09
N GLU A 155 -37.47 -26.97 -12.54
CA GLU A 155 -36.28 -27.19 -11.72
C GLU A 155 -36.67 -27.72 -10.33
N PRO A 156 -35.75 -28.40 -9.62
CA PRO A 156 -35.94 -28.75 -8.22
C PRO A 156 -36.17 -27.50 -7.34
N TRP A 157 -36.83 -27.70 -6.21
CA TRP A 157 -36.97 -26.65 -5.20
C TRP A 157 -35.61 -26.20 -4.67
N ALA A 158 -35.44 -24.89 -4.53
CA ALA A 158 -34.24 -24.25 -4.01
C ALA A 158 -34.62 -23.23 -2.94
N ALA A 159 -33.89 -23.23 -1.82
CA ALA A 159 -34.00 -22.19 -0.80
C ALA A 159 -33.31 -20.90 -1.28
N MET A 160 -33.96 -19.77 -1.05
CA MET A 160 -33.37 -18.46 -1.29
C MET A 160 -32.69 -17.93 -0.03
N GLU A 161 -31.48 -17.39 -0.18
CA GLU A 161 -30.78 -16.76 0.95
C GLU A 161 -31.46 -15.43 1.29
N MET A 162 -31.81 -15.27 2.57
CA MET A 162 -32.34 -14.02 3.11
C MET A 162 -31.20 -13.02 3.30
N ASP A 163 -31.33 -11.86 2.67
CA ASP A 163 -30.33 -10.82 2.67
C ASP A 163 -30.65 -9.77 3.75
N SER A 164 -30.23 -10.07 4.98
CA SER A 164 -30.43 -9.18 6.14
C SER A 164 -29.32 -8.14 6.31
N SER A 165 -28.21 -8.26 5.58
CA SER A 165 -26.98 -7.49 5.83
C SER A 165 -26.45 -6.72 4.61
N GLU A 166 -26.88 -7.03 3.38
CA GLU A 166 -26.67 -6.16 2.23
C GLU A 166 -27.83 -5.17 2.12
N GLY A 167 -27.47 -3.89 2.12
CA GLY A 167 -28.42 -2.81 1.93
C GLY A 167 -27.84 -1.45 2.25
N PRO A 168 -28.62 -0.38 2.04
CA PRO A 168 -28.22 0.97 2.38
C PRO A 168 -27.93 1.12 3.88
N ASP A 169 -27.10 2.11 4.23
CA ASP A 169 -26.91 2.50 5.62
C ASP A 169 -28.25 3.01 6.21
N LEU A 170 -28.47 2.80 7.51
CA LEU A 170 -29.76 3.09 8.19
C LEU A 170 -30.20 4.56 8.07
N ASP A 171 -29.26 5.48 7.86
CA ASP A 171 -29.51 6.91 7.69
C ASP A 171 -29.63 7.34 6.21
N ALA A 172 -29.46 6.41 5.27
CA ALA A 172 -29.59 6.68 3.84
C ALA A 172 -31.05 6.82 3.42
N ALA A 173 -31.33 7.74 2.49
CA ALA A 173 -32.69 7.99 1.98
C ALA A 173 -33.30 6.80 1.22
N GLU A 174 -32.47 5.88 0.73
CA GLU A 174 -32.86 4.66 0.02
C GLU A 174 -33.06 3.44 0.94
N HIS A 175 -32.93 3.59 2.26
CA HIS A 175 -33.16 2.53 3.24
C HIS A 175 -34.65 2.16 3.33
N SER A 176 -34.95 0.87 3.42
CA SER A 176 -36.29 0.32 3.71
C SER A 176 -36.17 -0.69 4.87
N ASP A 177 -37.23 -0.78 5.68
CA ASP A 177 -37.37 -1.79 6.74
C ASP A 177 -37.79 -3.17 6.18
N ASP A 178 -38.10 -3.26 4.89
CA ASP A 178 -38.47 -4.50 4.21
C ASP A 178 -37.28 -5.46 4.07
N PHE A 179 -37.56 -6.76 4.22
CA PHE A 179 -36.60 -7.84 4.02
C PHE A 179 -36.63 -8.30 2.57
N ALA A 180 -35.50 -8.81 2.09
CA ALA A 180 -35.35 -9.24 0.71
C ALA A 180 -34.45 -10.46 0.62
N THR A 181 -34.68 -11.32 -0.37
CA THR A 181 -33.72 -12.37 -0.73
C THR A 181 -32.62 -11.80 -1.63
N ALA A 182 -31.50 -12.51 -1.77
CA ALA A 182 -30.56 -12.23 -2.86
C ALA A 182 -31.27 -12.44 -4.24
N PRO A 183 -30.96 -11.66 -5.28
CA PRO A 183 -31.47 -11.91 -6.62
C PRO A 183 -30.82 -13.15 -7.24
N VAL A 184 -31.64 -14.14 -7.62
CA VAL A 184 -31.16 -15.39 -8.22
C VAL A 184 -31.35 -15.35 -9.73
N TRP A 185 -30.27 -15.55 -10.49
CA TRP A 185 -30.34 -15.81 -11.92
C TRP A 185 -30.72 -17.27 -12.16
N ILE A 186 -31.77 -17.48 -12.96
CA ILE A 186 -32.42 -18.79 -13.16
C ILE A 186 -32.41 -19.24 -14.63
N GLY A 187 -31.75 -18.49 -15.52
CA GLY A 187 -31.89 -18.72 -16.96
C GLY A 187 -33.28 -18.35 -17.48
N ALA A 188 -33.61 -18.72 -18.72
CA ALA A 188 -34.89 -18.36 -19.33
C ALA A 188 -36.04 -19.19 -18.74
N ALA A 189 -36.89 -18.55 -17.94
CA ALA A 189 -38.05 -19.15 -17.29
C ALA A 189 -39.35 -18.43 -17.68
N ASP A 190 -40.48 -19.16 -17.65
CA ASP A 190 -41.81 -18.64 -18.01
C ASP A 190 -42.88 -18.83 -16.91
N ALA A 191 -42.53 -19.52 -15.82
CA ALA A 191 -43.35 -19.65 -14.62
C ALA A 191 -42.48 -19.87 -13.38
N TYR A 192 -43.04 -19.56 -12.22
CA TYR A 192 -42.44 -19.88 -10.92
C TYR A 192 -43.50 -20.31 -9.91
N GLU A 193 -43.04 -21.01 -8.89
CA GLU A 193 -43.77 -21.25 -7.65
C GLU A 193 -42.91 -20.81 -6.46
N VAL A 194 -43.56 -20.28 -5.43
CA VAL A 194 -42.94 -19.86 -4.19
C VAL A 194 -43.64 -20.50 -3.00
N VAL A 195 -42.84 -20.96 -2.04
CA VAL A 195 -43.29 -21.48 -0.75
C VAL A 195 -42.69 -20.58 0.34
N VAL A 196 -43.57 -20.05 1.18
CA VAL A 196 -43.24 -19.20 2.34
C VAL A 196 -44.19 -19.55 3.49
N PRO A 197 -43.87 -19.19 4.74
CA PRO A 197 -44.81 -19.29 5.85
C PRO A 197 -46.10 -18.49 5.58
N GLU A 198 -47.25 -18.99 6.04
CA GLU A 198 -48.54 -18.29 5.91
C GLU A 198 -48.53 -16.88 6.50
N THR A 199 -47.67 -16.62 7.50
CA THR A 199 -47.54 -15.32 8.17
C THR A 199 -47.03 -14.19 7.27
N VAL A 200 -46.38 -14.52 6.15
CA VAL A 200 -45.84 -13.54 5.18
C VAL A 200 -46.48 -13.67 3.80
N ALA A 201 -47.39 -14.64 3.63
CA ALA A 201 -48.00 -14.99 2.35
C ALA A 201 -48.74 -13.84 1.66
N ASP A 202 -49.50 -13.05 2.44
CA ASP A 202 -50.37 -11.99 1.91
C ASP A 202 -49.63 -10.68 1.58
N GLU A 203 -48.38 -10.55 2.03
CA GLU A 203 -47.59 -9.31 1.95
C GLU A 203 -46.25 -9.49 1.20
N LEU A 204 -46.02 -10.66 0.59
CA LEU A 204 -44.85 -10.91 -0.23
C LEU A 204 -44.96 -10.22 -1.61
N ASP A 205 -43.83 -9.75 -2.14
CA ASP A 205 -43.72 -9.35 -3.54
C ASP A 205 -42.63 -10.17 -4.24
N VAL A 206 -42.98 -10.78 -5.37
CA VAL A 206 -42.03 -11.54 -6.21
C VAL A 206 -41.63 -10.68 -7.38
N VAL A 207 -40.37 -10.30 -7.39
CA VAL A 207 -39.78 -9.44 -8.40
C VAL A 207 -39.14 -10.32 -9.46
N THR A 208 -39.76 -10.39 -10.64
CA THR A 208 -39.18 -11.04 -11.82
C THR A 208 -38.61 -9.99 -12.76
N VAL A 209 -37.37 -10.22 -13.22
CA VAL A 209 -36.69 -9.32 -14.16
C VAL A 209 -36.56 -10.00 -15.51
N ARG A 210 -37.03 -9.30 -16.54
CA ARG A 210 -36.83 -9.68 -17.94
C ARG A 210 -35.57 -9.03 -18.49
N ASP A 211 -34.79 -9.78 -19.25
CA ASP A 211 -33.73 -9.19 -20.05
C ASP A 211 -34.23 -8.90 -21.46
N VAL A 212 -33.96 -7.70 -21.95
CA VAL A 212 -34.02 -7.36 -23.37
C VAL A 212 -32.60 -7.06 -23.82
N PRO A 213 -32.12 -7.66 -24.94
CA PRO A 213 -30.79 -7.36 -25.45
C PRO A 213 -30.62 -5.85 -25.64
N LEU A 214 -29.48 -5.31 -25.22
CA LEU A 214 -29.11 -3.94 -25.57
C LEU A 214 -29.17 -3.78 -27.10
N MET A 215 -30.11 -2.96 -27.59
CA MET A 215 -29.92 -2.38 -28.92
C MET A 215 -28.61 -1.60 -28.86
N LYS A 216 -27.60 -2.06 -29.62
CA LYS A 216 -26.36 -1.31 -29.84
C LYS A 216 -26.71 0.03 -30.49
N VAL A 217 -27.01 1.04 -29.70
CA VAL A 217 -27.00 2.42 -30.17
C VAL A 217 -25.52 2.79 -30.26
N ALA A 218 -25.07 3.14 -31.46
CA ALA A 218 -23.75 3.73 -31.64
C ALA A 218 -23.66 4.97 -30.74
N VAL A 219 -22.92 4.86 -29.64
CA VAL A 219 -22.66 6.00 -28.76
C VAL A 219 -21.70 6.90 -29.52
N ALA A 220 -22.13 8.11 -29.86
CA ALA A 220 -21.25 9.11 -30.41
C ALA A 220 -20.09 9.32 -29.43
N ASP A 221 -18.85 9.24 -29.94
CA ASP A 221 -17.63 9.51 -29.19
C ASP A 221 -17.79 10.81 -28.40
N ARG A 222 -17.93 10.69 -27.07
CA ARG A 222 -17.70 11.84 -26.19
C ARG A 222 -16.20 12.09 -26.26
N GLU A 223 -15.82 13.32 -26.60
CA GLU A 223 -14.43 13.76 -26.49
C GLU A 223 -13.88 13.34 -25.12
N ALA A 224 -12.80 12.58 -25.17
CA ALA A 224 -12.04 12.13 -24.01
C ALA A 224 -11.48 13.35 -23.27
N GLY A 225 -12.26 13.91 -22.34
CA GLY A 225 -11.70 14.67 -21.23
C GLY A 225 -10.81 13.71 -20.45
N ALA A 226 -9.51 14.05 -20.34
CA ALA A 226 -8.41 13.27 -19.76
C ALA A 226 -8.89 12.05 -18.93
N ALA A 227 -9.05 10.90 -19.61
CA ALA A 227 -9.45 9.67 -18.95
C ALA A 227 -8.36 9.31 -17.94
N THR A 228 -8.71 9.26 -16.66
CA THR A 228 -7.82 8.66 -15.67
C THR A 228 -7.95 7.15 -15.85
N THR A 229 -7.10 6.57 -16.69
CA THR A 229 -7.13 5.15 -17.02
C THR A 229 -6.90 4.32 -15.77
N THR A 230 -7.74 3.32 -15.51
CA THR A 230 -7.44 2.30 -14.49
C THR A 230 -6.17 1.54 -14.88
N PRO A 231 -5.38 1.04 -13.91
CA PRO A 231 -4.20 0.22 -14.20
C PRO A 231 -4.55 -1.20 -14.67
N PHE A 232 -5.83 -1.53 -14.77
CA PHE A 232 -6.37 -2.81 -15.20
C PHE A 232 -7.48 -2.61 -16.23
N ALA A 233 -7.70 -3.64 -17.06
CA ALA A 233 -8.81 -3.67 -18.00
C ALA A 233 -10.15 -3.82 -17.26
N MET A 234 -11.14 -3.01 -17.66
CA MET A 234 -12.46 -2.99 -17.04
C MET A 234 -13.52 -2.67 -18.08
N HIS A 235 -14.66 -3.35 -17.99
CA HIS A 235 -15.87 -3.04 -18.73
C HIS A 235 -16.57 -1.84 -18.10
N GLN A 236 -16.71 -0.77 -18.87
CA GLN A 236 -17.36 0.46 -18.45
C GLN A 236 -18.87 0.25 -18.30
N ARG A 237 -19.51 1.06 -17.44
CA ARG A 237 -20.94 0.93 -17.20
C ARG A 237 -21.79 1.02 -18.48
N SER A 238 -21.37 1.87 -19.43
CA SER A 238 -22.04 2.03 -20.72
C SER A 238 -22.02 0.78 -21.62
N GLU A 239 -21.17 -0.20 -21.33
CA GLU A 239 -21.09 -1.46 -22.09
C GLU A 239 -22.24 -2.42 -21.74
N TRP A 240 -22.84 -2.29 -20.55
CA TRP A 240 -23.86 -3.22 -20.07
C TRP A 240 -25.19 -2.59 -19.65
N THR A 241 -25.24 -1.27 -19.39
CA THR A 241 -26.50 -0.56 -19.10
C THR A 241 -26.52 0.89 -19.59
N SER A 242 -27.69 1.36 -20.02
CA SER A 242 -27.99 2.77 -20.27
C SER A 242 -28.82 3.40 -19.14
N ARG A 243 -29.18 2.61 -18.11
CA ARG A 243 -30.01 3.05 -16.99
C ARG A 243 -29.17 3.89 -16.02
N ALA A 244 -29.61 5.14 -15.81
CA ALA A 244 -28.98 6.04 -14.86
C ALA A 244 -29.31 5.64 -13.41
N ALA A 245 -28.38 5.88 -12.49
CA ALA A 245 -28.66 5.84 -11.06
C ALA A 245 -29.66 6.95 -10.70
N ARG A 246 -30.57 6.68 -9.75
CA ARG A 246 -31.58 7.66 -9.27
C ARG A 246 -30.91 8.77 -8.46
N GLU A 247 -30.04 8.40 -7.52
CA GLU A 247 -29.26 9.30 -6.67
C GLU A 247 -27.80 8.82 -6.58
N VAL A 248 -26.85 9.75 -6.44
CA VAL A 248 -25.42 9.46 -6.33
C VAL A 248 -24.83 10.20 -5.14
N ASN A 249 -24.56 9.45 -4.07
CA ASN A 249 -23.89 9.93 -2.87
C ASN A 249 -22.40 9.55 -2.88
N VAL A 250 -21.56 10.47 -2.39
CA VAL A 250 -20.10 10.28 -2.34
C VAL A 250 -19.57 10.55 -0.95
N ALA A 251 -18.72 9.64 -0.47
CA ALA A 251 -17.94 9.85 0.75
C ALA A 251 -16.74 10.76 0.48
N SER A 252 -15.98 11.11 1.52
CA SER A 252 -14.72 11.85 1.34
C SER A 252 -13.60 10.97 0.78
N GLU A 253 -13.64 9.66 1.05
CA GLU A 253 -12.56 8.72 0.76
C GLU A 253 -13.05 7.27 0.85
N VAL A 254 -12.31 6.31 0.27
CA VAL A 254 -12.51 4.86 0.46
C VAL A 254 -11.42 4.32 1.37
N LYS A 255 -11.80 3.71 2.49
CA LYS A 255 -10.91 3.20 3.55
C LYS A 255 -10.85 1.67 3.60
N MET A 256 -11.85 1.01 3.03
CA MET A 256 -12.08 -0.43 3.11
C MET A 256 -12.61 -0.96 1.77
N ALA A 257 -12.26 -2.20 1.41
CA ALA A 257 -12.94 -2.98 0.40
C ALA A 257 -13.70 -4.14 1.07
N VAL A 258 -14.98 -4.27 0.75
CA VAL A 258 -15.84 -5.38 1.21
C VAL A 258 -16.12 -6.29 0.02
N VAL A 259 -15.71 -7.55 0.14
CA VAL A 259 -15.84 -8.57 -0.90
C VAL A 259 -17.10 -9.38 -0.68
N HIS A 260 -17.84 -9.56 -1.77
CA HIS A 260 -19.13 -10.25 -1.82
C HIS A 260 -19.14 -11.34 -2.88
N HIS A 261 -20.17 -12.18 -2.85
CA HIS A 261 -20.64 -12.93 -4.01
C HIS A 261 -22.12 -12.59 -4.26
N THR A 262 -22.69 -13.00 -5.39
CA THR A 262 -24.10 -12.70 -5.68
C THR A 262 -25.05 -13.87 -5.40
N VAL A 263 -24.55 -15.02 -4.95
CA VAL A 263 -25.34 -16.24 -4.69
C VAL A 263 -26.15 -16.70 -5.92
N SER A 264 -25.66 -16.38 -7.12
CA SER A 264 -26.31 -16.70 -8.38
C SER A 264 -25.68 -17.93 -9.03
N THR A 265 -26.32 -18.51 -10.05
CA THR A 265 -25.74 -19.67 -10.73
C THR A 265 -24.33 -19.40 -11.26
N ASN A 266 -23.50 -20.44 -11.30
CA ASN A 266 -22.19 -20.42 -11.96
C ASN A 266 -22.23 -20.95 -13.40
N SER A 267 -23.39 -21.31 -13.95
CA SER A 267 -23.50 -21.92 -15.29
C SER A 267 -23.55 -20.91 -16.45
N TYR A 268 -23.54 -19.59 -16.18
CA TYR A 268 -23.64 -18.55 -17.21
C TYR A 268 -22.41 -18.49 -18.14
N SER A 269 -22.62 -18.12 -19.40
CA SER A 269 -21.57 -17.81 -20.38
C SER A 269 -21.06 -16.37 -20.25
N ALA A 270 -19.87 -16.07 -20.75
CA ALA A 270 -19.31 -14.71 -20.73
C ALA A 270 -20.23 -13.67 -21.41
N GLY A 271 -20.91 -14.07 -22.48
CA GLY A 271 -21.86 -13.19 -23.19
C GLY A 271 -23.12 -12.84 -22.38
N GLN A 272 -23.44 -13.61 -21.32
CA GLN A 272 -24.60 -13.36 -20.46
C GLN A 272 -24.29 -12.40 -19.30
N VAL A 273 -23.02 -12.06 -19.04
CA VAL A 273 -22.65 -11.19 -17.90
C VAL A 273 -23.39 -9.85 -17.91
N PRO A 274 -23.50 -9.11 -19.05
CA PRO A 274 -24.28 -7.88 -19.09
C PRO A 274 -25.76 -8.06 -18.67
N SER A 275 -26.36 -9.19 -19.03
CA SER A 275 -27.75 -9.53 -18.71
C SER A 275 -27.92 -9.81 -17.21
N LEU A 276 -26.98 -10.52 -16.60
CA LEU A 276 -26.96 -10.75 -15.15
C LEU A 276 -26.86 -9.41 -14.39
N LEU A 277 -25.96 -8.51 -14.83
CA LEU A 277 -25.80 -7.19 -14.22
C LEU A 277 -27.09 -6.35 -14.32
N ARG A 278 -27.77 -6.36 -15.47
CA ARG A 278 -29.08 -5.69 -15.64
C ARG A 278 -30.16 -6.31 -14.77
N GLY A 279 -30.14 -7.64 -14.61
CA GLY A 279 -31.01 -8.38 -13.69
C GLY A 279 -30.90 -7.88 -12.26
N ILE A 280 -29.66 -7.89 -11.74
CA ILE A 280 -29.35 -7.40 -10.39
C ILE A 280 -29.70 -5.92 -10.24
N GLN A 281 -29.35 -5.08 -11.24
CA GLN A 281 -29.69 -3.65 -11.22
C GLN A 281 -31.21 -3.42 -11.12
N ALA A 282 -32.00 -4.11 -11.93
CA ALA A 282 -33.45 -3.94 -11.90
C ALA A 282 -34.04 -4.45 -10.59
N TYR A 283 -33.56 -5.59 -10.06
CA TYR A 283 -34.00 -6.07 -8.76
C TYR A 283 -33.72 -5.05 -7.64
N HIS A 284 -32.49 -4.52 -7.57
CA HIS A 284 -32.13 -3.52 -6.56
C HIS A 284 -32.95 -2.23 -6.70
N MET A 285 -33.16 -1.74 -7.92
CA MET A 285 -33.88 -0.47 -8.12
C MET A 285 -35.40 -0.61 -8.03
N ASP A 286 -35.97 -1.60 -8.69
CA ASP A 286 -37.42 -1.75 -8.84
C ASP A 286 -38.02 -2.61 -7.74
N GLY A 287 -37.30 -3.64 -7.29
CA GLY A 287 -37.73 -4.50 -6.19
C GLY A 287 -37.39 -3.91 -4.81
N ARG A 288 -36.16 -3.45 -4.61
CA ARG A 288 -35.69 -2.94 -3.30
C ARG A 288 -35.71 -1.42 -3.16
N GLY A 289 -36.10 -0.69 -4.21
CA GLY A 289 -36.18 0.77 -4.17
C GLY A 289 -34.85 1.51 -4.22
N TRP A 290 -33.71 0.82 -4.34
CA TRP A 290 -32.39 1.43 -4.26
C TRP A 290 -32.11 2.38 -5.43
N SER A 291 -31.08 3.20 -5.25
CA SER A 291 -30.64 4.20 -6.22
C SER A 291 -30.06 3.56 -7.47
N ASP A 292 -29.45 2.39 -7.33
CA ASP A 292 -28.81 1.61 -8.40
C ASP A 292 -28.44 0.21 -7.89
N ILE A 293 -27.70 -0.57 -8.69
CA ILE A 293 -26.98 -1.76 -8.20
C ILE A 293 -26.13 -1.44 -6.96
N GLY A 294 -26.26 -2.24 -5.89
CA GLY A 294 -25.66 -1.95 -4.57
C GLY A 294 -24.13 -1.98 -4.53
N TYR A 295 -23.50 -2.82 -5.36
CA TYR A 295 -22.04 -2.99 -5.42
C TYR A 295 -21.37 -1.94 -6.31
N ASN A 296 -20.18 -1.48 -5.94
CA ASN A 296 -19.42 -0.53 -6.76
C ASN A 296 -18.78 -1.20 -7.97
N PHE A 297 -18.24 -2.40 -7.78
CA PHE A 297 -17.65 -3.23 -8.84
C PHE A 297 -18.23 -4.63 -8.79
N VAL A 298 -18.31 -5.25 -9.96
CA VAL A 298 -18.63 -6.67 -10.09
C VAL A 298 -17.50 -7.39 -10.82
N VAL A 299 -17.13 -8.57 -10.34
CA VAL A 299 -16.16 -9.47 -10.96
C VAL A 299 -16.89 -10.71 -11.48
N ASP A 300 -16.79 -11.04 -12.76
CA ASP A 300 -17.35 -12.30 -13.27
C ASP A 300 -16.41 -13.49 -13.03
N LYS A 301 -16.90 -14.72 -13.18
CA LYS A 301 -16.10 -15.94 -12.96
C LYS A 301 -14.90 -16.11 -13.90
N TYR A 302 -14.87 -15.37 -15.02
CA TYR A 302 -13.77 -15.33 -15.98
C TYR A 302 -12.69 -14.31 -15.58
N GLY A 303 -12.93 -13.52 -14.53
CA GLY A 303 -12.04 -12.45 -14.05
C GLY A 303 -12.32 -11.08 -14.67
N GLY A 304 -13.38 -10.93 -15.47
CA GLY A 304 -13.76 -9.61 -16.00
C GLY A 304 -14.21 -8.68 -14.88
N ILE A 305 -13.69 -7.45 -14.86
CA ILE A 305 -14.05 -6.40 -13.91
C ILE A 305 -15.05 -5.46 -14.58
N TRP A 306 -16.16 -5.19 -13.91
CA TRP A 306 -17.26 -4.38 -14.41
C TRP A 306 -17.53 -3.19 -13.48
N GLU A 307 -17.59 -1.98 -14.02
CA GLU A 307 -18.13 -0.84 -13.29
C GLU A 307 -19.62 -1.08 -13.03
N ALA A 308 -19.98 -1.22 -11.75
CA ALA A 308 -21.35 -1.46 -11.32
C ALA A 308 -22.00 -0.13 -10.93
N ARG A 309 -22.06 0.25 -9.65
CA ARG A 309 -22.80 1.45 -9.19
C ARG A 309 -22.39 2.74 -9.91
N GLY A 310 -23.40 3.46 -10.42
CA GLY A 310 -23.24 4.71 -11.16
C GLY A 310 -22.75 5.87 -10.29
N GLY A 311 -22.09 6.84 -10.93
CA GLY A 311 -21.48 7.99 -10.25
C GLY A 311 -19.98 8.12 -10.49
N GLY A 312 -19.37 7.19 -11.22
CA GLY A 312 -17.96 7.19 -11.64
C GLY A 312 -17.12 6.24 -10.80
N TYR A 313 -16.55 5.23 -11.46
CA TYR A 313 -15.66 4.22 -10.88
C TYR A 313 -14.46 4.80 -10.13
N ASP A 314 -14.06 6.04 -10.39
CA ASP A 314 -12.87 6.69 -9.84
C ASP A 314 -13.17 7.48 -8.55
N ARG A 315 -14.45 7.73 -8.25
CA ARG A 315 -14.92 8.46 -7.07
C ARG A 315 -15.24 7.53 -5.88
N PRO A 316 -15.28 8.05 -4.63
CA PRO A 316 -15.74 7.31 -3.46
C PRO A 316 -17.28 7.25 -3.38
N VAL A 317 -17.93 6.65 -4.40
CA VAL A 317 -19.39 6.47 -4.44
C VAL A 317 -19.84 5.54 -3.32
N ILE A 318 -20.81 5.97 -2.52
CA ILE A 318 -21.37 5.17 -1.42
C ILE A 318 -22.25 4.07 -2.02
N GLY A 319 -22.00 2.82 -1.61
CA GLY A 319 -22.75 1.62 -2.01
C GLY A 319 -24.00 1.35 -1.18
N ALA A 320 -24.58 0.17 -1.40
CA ALA A 320 -25.70 -0.39 -0.62
C ALA A 320 -25.48 -1.91 -0.48
N HIS A 321 -24.24 -2.32 -0.20
CA HIS A 321 -23.80 -3.70 -0.19
C HIS A 321 -23.46 -4.20 1.22
N ALA A 322 -23.22 -3.31 2.19
CA ALA A 322 -22.89 -3.69 3.56
C ALA A 322 -23.43 -2.62 4.51
N SER A 323 -24.67 -2.82 4.97
CA SER A 323 -25.35 -1.83 5.82
C SER A 323 -24.50 -1.50 7.05
N GLY A 324 -24.36 -0.21 7.34
CA GLY A 324 -23.51 0.30 8.42
C GLY A 324 -22.04 0.47 8.04
N PHE A 325 -21.62 0.02 6.85
CA PHE A 325 -20.25 0.12 6.37
C PHE A 325 -20.16 0.61 4.91
N ASN A 326 -21.27 1.02 4.28
CA ASN A 326 -21.23 1.51 2.89
C ASN A 326 -20.45 2.83 2.79
N THR A 327 -20.66 3.74 3.74
CA THR A 327 -19.94 5.01 3.78
C THR A 327 -18.44 4.79 4.00
N GLY A 328 -17.66 5.11 2.96
CA GLY A 328 -16.20 4.98 3.00
C GLY A 328 -15.66 3.59 2.71
N SER A 329 -16.47 2.71 2.11
CA SER A 329 -16.00 1.44 1.56
C SER A 329 -16.24 1.32 0.05
N VAL A 330 -15.62 0.32 -0.57
CA VAL A 330 -15.91 -0.14 -1.94
C VAL A 330 -16.40 -1.58 -1.89
N GLY A 331 -17.58 -1.82 -2.45
CA GLY A 331 -18.15 -3.17 -2.60
C GLY A 331 -17.69 -3.83 -3.89
N ILE A 332 -17.09 -5.01 -3.77
CA ILE A 332 -16.64 -5.82 -4.90
C ILE A 332 -17.39 -7.16 -4.83
N SER A 333 -18.38 -7.37 -5.71
CA SER A 333 -19.17 -8.61 -5.72
C SER A 333 -18.76 -9.54 -6.86
N VAL A 334 -18.58 -10.82 -6.56
CA VAL A 334 -18.27 -11.84 -7.57
C VAL A 334 -19.57 -12.50 -8.05
N LEU A 335 -19.81 -12.46 -9.37
CA LEU A 335 -20.98 -13.15 -9.95
C LEU A 335 -20.85 -14.66 -9.78
N GLY A 336 -21.81 -15.22 -9.06
CA GLY A 336 -21.93 -16.66 -8.82
C GLY A 336 -22.11 -17.02 -7.35
N ASP A 337 -22.26 -18.32 -7.10
CA ASP A 337 -22.33 -18.92 -5.78
C ASP A 337 -20.97 -19.52 -5.42
N TYR A 338 -20.39 -19.03 -4.32
CA TYR A 338 -19.09 -19.45 -3.82
C TYR A 338 -19.19 -20.10 -2.44
N SER A 339 -20.39 -20.53 -2.03
CA SER A 339 -20.63 -21.21 -0.75
C SER A 339 -19.83 -22.51 -0.64
N ALA A 340 -19.69 -23.25 -1.74
CA ALA A 340 -18.87 -24.46 -1.82
C ALA A 340 -17.72 -24.38 -2.85
N ILE A 341 -17.81 -23.43 -3.78
CA ILE A 341 -16.88 -23.32 -4.92
C ILE A 341 -15.69 -22.41 -4.55
N THR A 342 -14.47 -22.88 -4.83
CA THR A 342 -13.25 -22.09 -4.68
C THR A 342 -13.11 -21.08 -5.83
N PRO A 343 -12.83 -19.79 -5.56
CA PRO A 343 -12.63 -18.82 -6.63
C PRO A 343 -11.36 -19.10 -7.45
N SER A 344 -11.47 -18.87 -8.76
CA SER A 344 -10.33 -19.02 -9.67
C SER A 344 -9.21 -18.01 -9.36
N ALA A 345 -8.00 -18.27 -9.84
CA ALA A 345 -6.89 -17.33 -9.70
C ALA A 345 -7.20 -15.97 -10.37
N ALA A 346 -7.90 -15.99 -11.51
CA ALA A 346 -8.32 -14.79 -12.21
C ALA A 346 -9.30 -13.94 -11.37
N VAL A 347 -10.31 -14.57 -10.74
CA VAL A 347 -11.24 -13.87 -9.83
C VAL A 347 -10.49 -13.23 -8.66
N ARG A 348 -9.60 -13.97 -8.01
CA ARG A 348 -8.81 -13.45 -6.88
C ARG A 348 -7.91 -12.28 -7.30
N GLU A 349 -7.31 -12.36 -8.48
CA GLU A 349 -6.50 -11.28 -9.05
C GLU A 349 -7.34 -10.03 -9.31
N SER A 350 -8.52 -10.17 -9.91
CA SER A 350 -9.41 -9.05 -10.21
C SER A 350 -9.90 -8.34 -8.94
N ILE A 351 -10.24 -9.09 -7.88
CA ILE A 351 -10.56 -8.50 -6.57
C ILE A 351 -9.36 -7.72 -6.03
N ALA A 352 -8.16 -8.29 -6.10
CA ALA A 352 -6.94 -7.65 -5.61
C ALA A 352 -6.60 -6.37 -6.40
N GLN A 353 -6.82 -6.35 -7.72
CA GLN A 353 -6.63 -5.18 -8.58
C GLN A 353 -7.55 -4.02 -8.18
N VAL A 354 -8.85 -4.28 -8.01
CA VAL A 354 -9.81 -3.25 -7.60
C VAL A 354 -9.50 -2.75 -6.18
N ALA A 355 -9.30 -3.66 -5.23
CA ALA A 355 -9.03 -3.30 -3.84
C ALA A 355 -7.70 -2.53 -3.69
N GLY A 356 -6.63 -3.01 -4.32
CA GLY A 356 -5.30 -2.39 -4.30
C GLY A 356 -5.33 -0.99 -4.89
N TRP A 357 -5.91 -0.84 -6.09
CA TRP A 357 -6.04 0.46 -6.74
C TRP A 357 -6.91 1.45 -5.96
N LYS A 358 -8.09 1.02 -5.48
CA LYS A 358 -8.98 1.92 -4.70
C LYS A 358 -8.35 2.38 -3.41
N LEU A 359 -7.76 1.48 -2.63
CA LEU A 359 -7.14 1.85 -1.36
C LEU A 359 -5.89 2.70 -1.56
N PHE A 360 -5.04 2.35 -2.55
CA PHE A 360 -3.91 3.17 -2.97
C PHE A 360 -4.35 4.59 -3.33
N ARG A 361 -5.42 4.73 -4.11
CA ARG A 361 -5.99 6.02 -4.54
C ARG A 361 -6.38 6.94 -3.39
N HIS A 362 -6.62 6.38 -2.22
CA HIS A 362 -7.00 7.10 -1.01
C HIS A 362 -5.89 7.08 0.06
N GLY A 363 -4.66 6.68 -0.30
CA GLY A 363 -3.50 6.71 0.59
C GLY A 363 -3.48 5.60 1.64
N TYR A 364 -4.13 4.47 1.37
CA TYR A 364 -4.25 3.37 2.31
C TYR A 364 -3.56 2.10 1.80
N ASP A 365 -2.81 1.45 2.70
CA ASP A 365 -2.16 0.16 2.54
C ASP A 365 -3.20 -0.98 2.65
N PRO A 366 -3.46 -1.77 1.59
CA PRO A 366 -4.44 -2.85 1.62
C PRO A 366 -4.18 -3.98 2.63
N ALA A 367 -2.93 -4.20 3.03
CA ALA A 367 -2.56 -5.25 3.98
C ALA A 367 -2.78 -4.82 5.45
N GLN A 368 -2.86 -3.52 5.72
CA GLN A 368 -3.07 -2.99 7.06
C GLN A 368 -4.52 -3.17 7.56
N SER A 369 -4.65 -3.12 8.89
CA SER A 369 -5.93 -2.99 9.59
C SER A 369 -6.18 -1.54 10.01
N ALA A 370 -7.44 -1.18 10.16
CA ALA A 370 -7.86 0.12 10.68
C ALA A 370 -9.10 -0.03 11.58
N THR A 371 -9.35 0.98 12.40
CA THR A 371 -10.56 1.05 13.21
C THR A 371 -11.65 1.79 12.45
N PHE A 372 -12.80 1.13 12.29
CA PHE A 372 -13.99 1.65 11.62
C PHE A 372 -15.11 1.83 12.64
N THR A 373 -15.94 2.84 12.43
CA THR A 373 -17.16 3.04 13.23
C THR A 373 -18.34 2.54 12.41
N SER A 374 -19.09 1.59 12.95
CA SER A 374 -20.31 1.08 12.31
C SER A 374 -21.40 2.15 12.29
N GLY A 375 -22.08 2.30 11.15
CA GLY A 375 -23.35 3.03 11.02
C GLY A 375 -24.56 2.24 11.52
N GLY A 376 -24.36 0.96 11.88
CA GLY A 376 -25.40 0.03 12.31
C GLY A 376 -25.59 -1.09 11.28
N SER A 377 -25.27 -2.31 11.69
CA SER A 377 -25.53 -3.55 10.95
C SER A 377 -26.21 -4.56 11.89
N PRO A 378 -26.80 -5.65 11.39
CA PRO A 378 -27.38 -6.69 12.26
C PRO A 378 -26.39 -7.26 13.29
N SER A 379 -25.10 -7.34 12.96
CA SER A 379 -24.06 -7.88 13.85
C SER A 379 -23.30 -6.83 14.66
N ILE A 380 -23.33 -5.57 14.24
CA ILE A 380 -22.49 -4.50 14.82
C ILE A 380 -23.32 -3.22 14.98
N PRO A 381 -23.76 -2.89 16.21
CA PRO A 381 -24.51 -1.69 16.53
C PRO A 381 -23.89 -0.38 16.04
N ALA A 382 -24.74 0.60 15.75
CA ALA A 382 -24.32 1.94 15.34
C ALA A 382 -23.43 2.60 16.41
N GLY A 383 -22.36 3.26 15.97
CA GLY A 383 -21.36 3.90 16.82
C GLY A 383 -20.30 2.96 17.39
N GLN A 384 -20.44 1.64 17.26
CA GLN A 384 -19.43 0.70 17.71
C GLN A 384 -18.17 0.79 16.85
N LYS A 385 -17.00 0.83 17.50
CA LYS A 385 -15.69 0.80 16.85
C LYS A 385 -15.18 -0.63 16.71
N VAL A 386 -14.83 -1.03 15.51
CA VAL A 386 -14.27 -2.36 15.20
C VAL A 386 -12.95 -2.21 14.46
N THR A 387 -11.95 -3.02 14.84
CA THR A 387 -10.66 -3.05 14.14
C THR A 387 -10.66 -4.21 13.17
N LEU A 388 -10.55 -3.90 11.88
CA LEU A 388 -10.65 -4.86 10.80
C LEU A 388 -9.51 -4.65 9.80
N PRO A 389 -9.08 -5.69 9.08
CA PRO A 389 -8.30 -5.52 7.86
C PRO A 389 -9.02 -4.56 6.89
N ARG A 390 -8.27 -3.90 6.00
CA ARG A 390 -8.88 -3.02 5.00
C ARG A 390 -9.55 -3.75 3.84
N VAL A 391 -9.19 -5.01 3.60
CA VAL A 391 -9.91 -5.89 2.66
C VAL A 391 -10.53 -7.03 3.45
N VAL A 392 -11.86 -7.07 3.48
CA VAL A 392 -12.66 -8.01 4.26
C VAL A 392 -13.73 -8.68 3.40
N GLY A 393 -14.24 -9.81 3.85
CA GLY A 393 -15.49 -10.36 3.34
C GLY A 393 -16.67 -9.75 4.09
N HIS A 394 -17.86 -9.80 3.50
CA HIS A 394 -19.09 -9.27 4.13
C HIS A 394 -19.38 -9.88 5.52
N THR A 395 -19.02 -11.15 5.73
CA THR A 395 -19.03 -11.84 7.04
C THR A 395 -18.35 -11.08 8.19
N HIS A 396 -17.41 -10.16 7.91
CA HIS A 396 -16.71 -9.40 8.93
C HIS A 396 -17.50 -8.18 9.43
N VAL A 397 -18.53 -7.76 8.67
CA VAL A 397 -19.27 -6.52 8.90
C VAL A 397 -20.78 -6.71 8.95
N GLY A 398 -21.29 -7.93 8.74
CA GLY A 398 -22.71 -8.26 8.78
C GLY A 398 -22.96 -9.74 9.09
N SER A 399 -24.23 -10.08 9.34
CA SER A 399 -24.70 -11.43 9.66
C SER A 399 -25.05 -12.18 8.38
N THR A 400 -24.03 -12.74 7.72
CA THR A 400 -24.18 -13.38 6.41
C THR A 400 -23.13 -14.47 6.21
N SER A 401 -23.38 -15.38 5.26
CA SER A 401 -22.40 -16.35 4.76
C SER A 401 -21.50 -15.76 3.65
N CYS A 402 -21.90 -14.63 3.06
CA CYS A 402 -21.20 -13.93 1.99
C CYS A 402 -19.79 -13.47 2.44
N PRO A 403 -18.71 -13.72 1.67
CA PRO A 403 -18.67 -14.13 0.26
C PRO A 403 -18.42 -15.64 0.04
N GLY A 404 -18.88 -16.50 0.95
CA GLY A 404 -18.58 -17.94 0.94
C GLY A 404 -17.07 -18.22 1.04
N ARG A 405 -16.58 -19.21 0.29
CA ARG A 405 -15.19 -19.66 0.29
C ARG A 405 -14.18 -18.63 -0.25
N ILE A 406 -14.62 -17.52 -0.83
CA ILE A 406 -13.73 -16.38 -1.11
C ILE A 406 -13.09 -15.87 0.19
N ALA A 407 -13.79 -15.99 1.34
CA ALA A 407 -13.30 -15.61 2.65
C ALA A 407 -11.97 -16.31 3.02
N GLU A 408 -11.80 -17.58 2.62
CA GLU A 408 -10.58 -18.37 2.84
C GLU A 408 -9.34 -17.75 2.15
N HIS A 409 -9.55 -16.94 1.11
CA HIS A 409 -8.49 -16.36 0.30
C HIS A 409 -8.19 -14.89 0.57
N LEU A 410 -8.92 -14.24 1.49
CA LEU A 410 -8.76 -12.80 1.78
C LEU A 410 -7.33 -12.43 2.19
N GLY A 411 -6.60 -13.32 2.88
CA GLY A 411 -5.18 -13.10 3.19
C GLY A 411 -4.31 -12.99 1.94
N SER A 412 -4.47 -13.89 0.98
CA SER A 412 -3.75 -13.86 -0.30
C SER A 412 -4.14 -12.67 -1.16
N ILE A 413 -5.43 -12.30 -1.16
CA ILE A 413 -5.96 -11.13 -1.87
C ILE A 413 -5.36 -9.84 -1.28
N ARG A 414 -5.29 -9.70 0.04
CA ARG A 414 -4.61 -8.56 0.70
C ARG A 414 -3.15 -8.45 0.31
N GLY A 415 -2.42 -9.57 0.36
CA GLY A 415 -1.01 -9.60 -0.05
C GLY A 415 -0.83 -9.18 -1.52
N ARG A 416 -1.69 -9.66 -2.41
CA ARG A 416 -1.65 -9.28 -3.82
C ARG A 416 -2.06 -7.82 -4.06
N ALA A 417 -3.09 -7.34 -3.37
CA ALA A 417 -3.53 -5.94 -3.41
C ALA A 417 -2.42 -5.00 -2.92
N GLN A 418 -1.64 -5.41 -1.92
CA GLN A 418 -0.46 -4.67 -1.47
C GLN A 418 0.60 -4.57 -2.57
N VAL A 419 0.93 -5.69 -3.23
CA VAL A 419 1.89 -5.68 -4.36
C VAL A 419 1.44 -4.72 -5.47
N ILE A 420 0.14 -4.69 -5.74
CA ILE A 420 -0.45 -3.78 -6.73
C ILE A 420 -0.35 -2.33 -6.23
N ALA A 421 -0.68 -2.05 -4.98
CA ALA A 421 -0.54 -0.72 -4.38
C ALA A 421 0.93 -0.25 -4.39
N ASP A 422 1.89 -1.10 -4.05
CA ASP A 422 3.33 -0.80 -4.07
C ASP A 422 3.82 -0.50 -5.49
N PHE A 423 3.35 -1.27 -6.48
CA PHE A 423 3.63 -1.01 -7.88
C PHE A 423 3.08 0.37 -8.28
N LEU A 424 1.84 0.68 -7.91
CA LEU A 424 1.21 1.97 -8.18
C LEU A 424 1.97 3.13 -7.51
N VAL A 425 2.41 2.97 -6.26
CA VAL A 425 3.30 3.93 -5.58
C VAL A 425 4.57 4.16 -6.40
N ALA A 426 5.21 3.08 -6.88
CA ALA A 426 6.47 3.15 -7.62
C ALA A 426 6.32 3.84 -8.98
N VAL A 427 5.20 3.63 -9.67
CA VAL A 427 4.93 4.28 -10.98
C VAL A 427 4.28 5.66 -10.87
N SER A 428 3.81 6.05 -9.67
CA SER A 428 3.33 7.40 -9.35
C SER A 428 4.46 8.38 -9.00
N VAL A 429 5.70 7.93 -8.87
CA VAL A 429 6.83 8.84 -8.56
C VAL A 429 7.08 9.80 -9.73
N PRO A 430 7.26 11.12 -9.46
CA PRO A 430 7.56 12.07 -10.51
C PRO A 430 8.80 11.69 -11.33
N LEU A 431 8.74 11.94 -12.63
CA LEU A 431 9.82 11.78 -13.59
C LEU A 431 10.36 13.14 -14.01
N GLY A 432 11.63 13.22 -14.38
CA GLY A 432 12.16 14.46 -14.92
C GLY A 432 13.66 14.42 -15.20
N GLY A 433 14.12 15.44 -15.92
CA GLY A 433 15.52 15.62 -16.26
C GLY A 433 15.90 17.10 -16.24
N LEU A 434 17.07 17.40 -15.69
CA LEU A 434 17.66 18.74 -15.72
C LEU A 434 18.60 18.86 -16.92
N GLU A 435 18.35 19.84 -17.78
CA GLU A 435 19.13 20.05 -19.01
C GLU A 435 20.20 21.10 -18.84
N SER A 436 19.88 22.18 -18.13
CA SER A 436 20.83 23.25 -17.87
C SER A 436 20.60 23.87 -16.51
N LEU A 437 21.70 24.17 -15.84
CA LEU A 437 21.74 24.99 -14.62
C LEU A 437 22.90 25.97 -14.76
N GLY A 438 22.57 27.26 -14.81
CA GLY A 438 23.53 28.36 -14.92
C GLY A 438 23.40 29.31 -13.73
N VAL A 439 24.48 30.02 -13.42
CA VAL A 439 24.45 31.12 -12.45
C VAL A 439 25.10 32.33 -13.10
N HIS A 440 24.39 33.46 -13.08
CA HIS A 440 24.89 34.75 -13.54
C HIS A 440 24.59 35.81 -12.47
N GLY A 441 25.64 36.35 -11.85
CA GLY A 441 25.51 37.23 -10.70
C GLY A 441 24.75 36.55 -9.56
N ARG A 442 23.56 37.08 -9.24
CA ARG A 442 22.65 36.56 -8.20
C ARG A 442 21.58 35.59 -8.71
N THR A 443 21.49 35.40 -10.02
CA THR A 443 20.39 34.68 -10.65
C THR A 443 20.84 33.28 -11.04
N ALA A 444 20.21 32.26 -10.48
CA ALA A 444 20.30 30.89 -10.99
C ALA A 444 19.21 30.67 -12.03
N THR A 445 19.59 30.20 -13.20
CA THR A 445 18.66 29.83 -14.28
C THR A 445 18.64 28.31 -14.43
N VAL A 446 17.45 27.75 -14.62
CA VAL A 446 17.27 26.31 -14.82
C VAL A 446 16.35 26.04 -16.00
N ARG A 447 16.59 24.91 -16.66
CA ARG A 447 15.74 24.35 -17.71
C ARG A 447 15.77 22.84 -17.64
N GLY A 448 14.63 22.22 -17.89
CA GLY A 448 14.49 20.77 -17.98
C GLY A 448 13.08 20.35 -18.35
N TRP A 449 12.70 19.15 -17.94
CA TRP A 449 11.35 18.64 -18.05
C TRP A 449 10.96 17.84 -16.82
N ALA A 450 9.66 17.78 -16.54
CA ALA A 450 9.11 17.03 -15.44
C ALA A 450 7.70 16.52 -15.76
N ILE A 451 7.40 15.31 -15.30
CA ILE A 451 6.09 14.67 -15.39
C ILE A 451 5.77 14.17 -13.99
N ASP A 452 4.56 14.45 -13.52
CA ASP A 452 4.00 13.82 -12.35
C ASP A 452 2.91 12.86 -12.86
N PRO A 453 3.11 11.53 -12.75
CA PRO A 453 2.19 10.54 -13.29
C PRO A 453 0.77 10.64 -12.73
N ASP A 454 0.59 11.21 -11.53
CA ASP A 454 -0.71 11.37 -10.90
C ASP A 454 -1.50 12.56 -11.44
N LEU A 455 -0.85 13.41 -12.24
CA LEU A 455 -1.44 14.62 -12.78
C LEU A 455 -1.68 14.52 -14.29
N GLY A 456 -2.92 14.81 -14.70
CA GLY A 456 -3.19 15.23 -16.08
C GLY A 456 -2.60 16.63 -16.40
N ALA A 457 -2.19 17.38 -15.37
CA ALA A 457 -1.70 18.75 -15.43
C ALA A 457 -0.16 18.85 -15.42
N PRO A 458 0.43 20.01 -15.78
CA PRO A 458 1.86 20.27 -15.64
C PRO A 458 2.36 20.09 -14.20
N ALA A 459 3.43 19.30 -14.02
CA ALA A 459 4.06 19.08 -12.73
C ALA A 459 4.67 20.37 -12.14
N LYS A 460 4.71 20.46 -10.81
CA LYS A 460 5.33 21.56 -10.09
C LYS A 460 6.82 21.28 -9.83
N VAL A 461 7.68 22.23 -10.17
CA VAL A 461 9.14 22.12 -10.00
C VAL A 461 9.63 23.23 -9.09
N ARG A 462 10.13 22.87 -7.92
CA ARG A 462 10.72 23.79 -6.96
C ARG A 462 12.20 23.99 -7.22
N VAL A 463 12.59 25.25 -7.40
CA VAL A 463 13.98 25.67 -7.53
C VAL A 463 14.35 26.47 -6.28
N GLN A 464 15.31 25.97 -5.52
CA GLN A 464 15.69 26.52 -4.23
C GLN A 464 17.17 26.90 -4.22
N THR A 465 17.45 28.10 -3.70
CA THR A 465 18.78 28.44 -3.18
C THR A 465 18.76 28.43 -1.66
N THR A 466 19.91 28.63 -1.02
CA THR A 466 19.97 28.84 0.43
C THR A 466 19.24 30.13 0.81
N GLY A 467 17.98 30.03 1.24
CA GLY A 467 17.15 31.16 1.70
C GLY A 467 16.26 31.82 0.64
N ALA A 468 16.19 31.28 -0.58
CA ALA A 468 15.20 31.69 -1.58
C ALA A 468 14.61 30.47 -2.31
N SER A 469 13.36 30.55 -2.75
CA SER A 469 12.67 29.47 -3.45
C SER A 469 11.69 30.04 -4.46
N VAL A 470 11.56 29.38 -5.60
CA VAL A 470 10.47 29.62 -6.56
C VAL A 470 9.90 28.27 -7.00
N ASP A 471 8.58 28.25 -7.18
CA ASP A 471 7.88 27.10 -7.76
C ASP A 471 7.54 27.42 -9.22
N LEU A 472 8.03 26.59 -10.13
CA LEU A 472 7.76 26.62 -11.56
C LEU A 472 6.70 25.58 -11.93
N LEU A 473 6.05 25.79 -13.07
CA LEU A 473 5.22 24.77 -13.70
C LEU A 473 5.94 24.20 -14.92
N ALA A 474 5.86 22.89 -15.09
CA ALA A 474 6.42 22.17 -16.23
C ALA A 474 5.48 22.27 -17.46
N ASN A 475 5.14 23.49 -17.90
CA ASN A 475 4.15 23.75 -18.95
C ASN A 475 4.75 24.20 -20.29
N VAL A 476 6.07 24.16 -20.45
CA VAL A 476 6.77 24.51 -21.68
C VAL A 476 6.65 23.36 -22.70
N PRO A 477 6.34 23.62 -23.98
CA PRO A 477 6.23 22.57 -25.01
C PRO A 477 7.53 21.75 -25.20
N ARG A 478 7.37 20.43 -25.28
CA ARG A 478 8.39 19.39 -25.48
C ARG A 478 7.89 18.29 -26.41
N PRO A 479 7.82 18.56 -27.73
CA PRO A 479 7.35 17.58 -28.71
C PRO A 479 8.21 16.32 -28.77
N ASP A 480 9.49 16.43 -28.40
CA ASP A 480 10.44 15.33 -28.34
C ASP A 480 10.08 14.27 -27.28
N LEU A 481 9.31 14.64 -26.25
CA LEU A 481 8.84 13.68 -25.24
C LEU A 481 7.63 12.85 -25.72
N ALA A 482 6.97 13.25 -26.81
CA ALA A 482 5.74 12.62 -27.29
C ALA A 482 5.91 11.13 -27.64
N GLY A 483 7.10 10.70 -28.06
CA GLY A 483 7.36 9.30 -28.42
C GLY A 483 7.61 8.37 -27.24
N SER A 484 8.13 8.89 -26.12
CA SER A 484 8.51 8.08 -24.94
C SER A 484 7.50 8.17 -23.79
N HIS A 485 6.59 9.15 -23.84
CA HIS A 485 5.62 9.44 -22.79
C HIS A 485 4.26 9.79 -23.40
N THR A 486 3.75 8.93 -24.28
CA THR A 486 2.53 9.13 -25.11
C THR A 486 1.27 9.38 -24.30
N ALA A 487 1.20 8.92 -23.04
CA ALA A 487 0.08 9.14 -22.14
C ALA A 487 -0.06 10.60 -21.66
N TYR A 488 0.95 11.46 -21.89
CA TYR A 488 0.99 12.81 -21.37
C TYR A 488 1.07 13.86 -22.50
N SER A 489 0.48 15.04 -22.28
CA SER A 489 0.58 16.11 -23.27
C SER A 489 2.02 16.62 -23.41
N THR A 490 2.38 17.19 -24.55
CA THR A 490 3.76 17.63 -24.82
C THR A 490 4.22 18.81 -23.96
N ASN A 491 3.32 19.48 -23.22
CA ASN A 491 3.68 20.62 -22.37
C ASN A 491 4.20 20.12 -21.02
N ARG A 492 5.46 19.66 -21.01
CA ARG A 492 6.13 19.05 -19.84
C ARG A 492 7.52 19.61 -19.54
N GLY A 493 7.95 20.63 -20.28
CA GLY A 493 9.21 21.35 -20.01
C GLY A 493 9.05 22.38 -18.90
N PHE A 494 10.08 22.62 -18.10
CA PHE A 494 10.15 23.76 -17.19
C PHE A 494 11.34 24.64 -17.55
N GLN A 495 11.18 25.95 -17.36
CA GLN A 495 12.28 26.91 -17.41
C GLN A 495 12.00 28.06 -16.47
N GLY A 496 13.03 28.60 -15.83
CA GLY A 496 12.85 29.72 -14.92
C GLY A 496 14.13 30.10 -14.21
N SER A 497 14.00 31.03 -13.27
CA SER A 497 15.12 31.53 -12.51
C SER A 497 14.76 31.84 -11.07
N VAL A 498 15.72 31.69 -10.17
CA VAL A 498 15.62 32.11 -8.78
C VAL A 498 16.77 33.07 -8.47
N ASN A 499 16.45 34.18 -7.81
CA ASN A 499 17.47 35.08 -7.29
C ASN A 499 17.87 34.60 -5.89
N ALA A 500 19.16 34.34 -5.70
CA ALA A 500 19.68 34.06 -4.37
C ALA A 500 19.46 35.27 -3.45
N SER A 501 19.18 35.02 -2.17
CA SER A 501 19.03 36.05 -1.15
C SER A 501 20.38 36.70 -0.81
N ALA A 502 21.45 35.90 -0.79
CA ALA A 502 22.84 36.32 -0.58
C ALA A 502 23.72 36.05 -1.81
N VAL A 503 24.95 36.56 -1.81
CA VAL A 503 26.05 36.12 -2.71
C VAL A 503 26.98 35.12 -2.01
N GLY A 504 27.95 34.55 -2.72
CA GLY A 504 28.84 33.51 -2.22
C GLY A 504 28.39 32.08 -2.56
N LEU A 505 29.08 31.09 -2.00
CA LEU A 505 28.82 29.67 -2.28
C LEU A 505 27.48 29.22 -1.67
N GLN A 506 26.54 28.82 -2.52
CA GLN A 506 25.21 28.37 -2.10
C GLN A 506 24.78 27.09 -2.82
N ASN A 507 23.91 26.32 -2.17
CA ASN A 507 23.27 25.18 -2.80
C ASN A 507 22.18 25.67 -3.74
N ILE A 508 22.07 25.06 -4.91
CA ILE A 508 20.92 25.16 -5.80
C ILE A 508 20.33 23.77 -5.92
N CYS A 509 19.17 23.55 -5.31
CA CYS A 509 18.43 22.31 -5.44
C CYS A 509 17.26 22.49 -6.41
N VAL A 510 17.08 21.55 -7.33
CA VAL A 510 15.91 21.48 -8.23
C VAL A 510 15.17 20.19 -7.93
N THR A 511 13.90 20.33 -7.57
CA THR A 511 13.07 19.22 -7.09
C THR A 511 11.73 19.26 -7.81
N VAL A 512 11.33 18.17 -8.46
CA VAL A 512 9.96 17.98 -8.91
C VAL A 512 9.14 17.61 -7.68
N ILE A 513 8.14 18.42 -7.38
CA ILE A 513 7.26 18.22 -6.23
C ILE A 513 6.22 17.19 -6.63
N ASN A 514 6.13 16.12 -5.85
CA ASN A 514 5.08 15.13 -6.02
C ASN A 514 3.74 15.74 -5.59
N GLN A 515 2.75 15.71 -6.47
CA GLN A 515 1.42 16.22 -6.21
C GLN A 515 0.39 15.14 -6.52
N GLY A 516 0.11 14.32 -5.53
CA GLY A 516 -0.79 13.19 -5.72
C GLY A 516 -0.45 12.08 -4.75
N LEU A 517 -0.48 10.87 -5.29
CA LEU A 517 -0.11 9.64 -4.60
C LEU A 517 1.39 9.42 -4.78
N GLY A 518 1.95 8.36 -4.21
CA GLY A 518 3.41 8.17 -4.25
C GLY A 518 4.15 8.85 -3.08
N SER A 519 5.35 8.36 -2.81
CA SER A 519 5.98 8.53 -1.50
C SER A 519 6.95 9.70 -1.39
N GLU A 520 7.48 10.23 -2.50
CA GLU A 520 8.59 11.21 -2.45
C GLU A 520 8.66 12.18 -3.64
N ASP A 521 9.15 13.39 -3.36
CA ASP A 521 9.57 14.37 -4.37
C ASP A 521 10.81 13.87 -5.15
N LEU A 522 10.88 14.11 -6.47
CA LEU A 522 12.07 13.79 -7.26
C LEU A 522 13.09 14.94 -7.21
N ARG A 523 14.24 14.74 -6.54
CA ARG A 523 15.36 15.69 -6.59
C ARG A 523 16.22 15.47 -7.84
N LEU A 524 16.08 16.36 -8.84
CA LEU A 524 16.87 16.34 -10.07
C LEU A 524 18.34 16.69 -9.82
N THR A 525 18.60 17.65 -8.92
CA THR A 525 19.96 18.02 -8.53
C THR A 525 19.97 18.72 -7.19
N CYS A 526 21.12 18.67 -6.51
CA CYS A 526 21.47 19.75 -5.59
C CYS A 526 22.99 19.98 -5.60
N VAL A 527 23.40 21.13 -6.15
CA VAL A 527 24.81 21.45 -6.39
C VAL A 527 25.18 22.79 -5.77
N ARG A 528 26.45 22.91 -5.34
CA ARG A 528 27.00 24.20 -4.91
C ARG A 528 27.43 25.02 -6.12
N ARG A 529 27.07 26.30 -6.12
CA ARG A 529 27.54 27.30 -7.10
C ARG A 529 27.88 28.60 -6.40
N MET A 530 28.84 29.32 -6.98
CA MET A 530 29.20 30.67 -6.54
C MET A 530 28.22 31.67 -7.14
N PHE A 531 27.59 32.47 -6.29
CA PHE A 531 26.85 33.66 -6.70
C PHE A 531 27.75 34.87 -6.49
N GLU A 532 27.82 35.75 -7.49
CA GLU A 532 28.75 36.88 -7.48
C GLU A 532 28.00 38.20 -7.41
N ASP A 533 28.62 39.18 -6.73
CA ASP A 533 28.24 40.58 -6.79
C ASP A 533 29.18 41.32 -7.74
N PRO A 534 28.73 41.74 -8.94
CA PRO A 534 29.57 42.46 -9.90
C PRO A 534 30.08 43.81 -9.38
N SER A 535 29.42 44.41 -8.37
CA SER A 535 29.86 45.69 -7.81
C SER A 535 31.07 45.56 -6.90
N GLY A 536 31.33 44.36 -6.37
CA GLY A 536 32.44 44.10 -5.44
C GLY A 536 32.27 44.73 -4.05
N ASN A 537 31.08 45.25 -3.74
CA ASN A 537 30.80 45.91 -2.47
C ASN A 537 30.31 44.92 -1.39
N SER A 538 29.81 43.75 -1.80
CA SER A 538 29.36 42.72 -0.86
C SER A 538 30.48 42.21 0.07
N PRO A 539 30.17 41.86 1.33
CA PRO A 539 31.17 41.40 2.30
C PRO A 539 31.98 40.18 1.85
N THR A 540 33.26 40.13 2.20
CA THR A 540 34.17 39.02 1.89
C THR A 540 34.80 38.46 3.16
N GLY A 541 35.31 37.23 3.12
CA GLY A 541 35.96 36.62 4.29
C GLY A 541 35.97 35.10 4.23
N GLY A 542 36.21 34.46 5.37
CA GLY A 542 36.11 33.01 5.49
C GLY A 542 36.25 32.49 6.90
N ILE A 543 35.91 31.20 7.09
CA ILE A 543 36.06 30.51 8.37
C ILE A 543 37.55 30.22 8.58
N THR A 544 38.11 30.64 9.71
CA THR A 544 39.52 30.47 10.05
C THR A 544 39.76 29.24 10.91
N ALA A 545 38.87 28.95 11.86
CA ALA A 545 38.89 27.69 12.61
C ALA A 545 37.49 27.22 13.00
N VAL A 546 37.35 25.91 13.12
CA VAL A 546 36.15 25.22 13.61
C VAL A 546 36.54 24.26 14.73
N GLY A 547 35.69 24.17 15.75
CA GLY A 547 35.80 23.18 16.82
C GLY A 547 34.42 22.61 17.14
N GLY A 548 34.31 21.29 17.19
CA GLY A 548 33.12 20.59 17.66
C GLY A 548 33.34 20.07 19.08
N GLY A 549 32.30 20.10 19.90
CA GLY A 549 32.24 19.44 21.20
C GLY A 549 30.92 18.68 21.34
N VAL A 550 30.67 18.12 22.53
CA VAL A 550 29.38 17.50 22.86
C VAL A 550 28.29 18.56 22.80
N GLY A 551 27.35 18.40 21.87
CA GLY A 551 26.22 19.32 21.66
C GLY A 551 26.60 20.78 21.42
N THR A 552 27.89 21.06 21.15
CA THR A 552 28.45 22.41 21.08
C THR A 552 29.32 22.57 19.84
N MET A 553 29.42 23.80 19.37
CA MET A 553 30.20 24.18 18.21
C MET A 553 30.83 25.55 18.44
N ARG A 554 32.12 25.66 18.14
CA ARG A 554 32.85 26.92 18.05
C ARG A 554 33.25 27.17 16.60
N VAL A 555 32.87 28.33 16.06
CA VAL A 555 33.29 28.76 14.72
C VAL A 555 33.94 30.12 14.84
N THR A 556 35.14 30.25 14.28
CA THR A 556 35.84 31.53 14.14
C THR A 556 35.97 31.89 12.67
N ALA A 557 35.78 33.16 12.34
CA ALA A 557 35.84 33.65 10.98
C ALA A 557 36.40 35.08 10.95
N ASP A 558 37.03 35.42 9.83
CA ASP A 558 37.43 36.80 9.54
C ASP A 558 36.58 37.29 8.36
N PHE A 559 36.08 38.51 8.44
CA PHE A 559 35.34 39.13 7.35
C PHE A 559 35.63 40.63 7.20
N THR A 560 35.34 41.15 6.02
CA THR A 560 35.48 42.56 5.67
C THR A 560 34.26 43.00 4.87
N ASP A 561 33.56 43.99 5.39
CA ASP A 561 32.53 44.77 4.71
C ASP A 561 33.13 46.19 4.52
N ARG A 562 33.40 46.56 3.26
CA ARG A 562 34.23 47.74 2.94
C ARG A 562 33.43 49.04 2.89
N ASP A 563 32.14 48.94 2.61
CA ASP A 563 31.25 50.09 2.48
C ASP A 563 30.22 50.15 3.62
N ALA A 564 30.39 49.31 4.64
CA ALA A 564 29.65 49.36 5.91
C ALA A 564 29.55 50.78 6.48
N VAL A 565 28.31 51.26 6.62
CA VAL A 565 27.98 52.44 7.41
C VAL A 565 27.65 51.99 8.84
N GLY A 566 28.71 51.69 9.61
CA GLY A 566 28.61 51.21 10.99
C GLY A 566 29.09 49.77 11.17
N ASN A 567 28.55 49.06 12.16
CA ASN A 567 28.89 47.66 12.43
C ASN A 567 28.07 46.72 11.54
N SER A 568 28.73 45.80 10.85
CA SER A 568 28.07 44.71 10.11
C SER A 568 27.59 43.61 11.06
N LEU A 569 26.61 42.81 10.62
CA LEU A 569 26.10 41.69 11.41
C LEU A 569 26.64 40.38 10.84
N ALA A 570 27.46 39.68 11.61
CA ALA A 570 27.90 38.33 11.27
C ALA A 570 26.89 37.32 11.85
N ILE A 571 26.47 36.36 11.04
CA ILE A 571 25.48 35.34 11.39
C ILE A 571 26.06 33.97 11.10
N LEU A 572 26.14 33.12 12.11
CA LEU A 572 26.37 31.69 11.93
C LEU A 572 25.04 30.98 11.71
N GLU A 573 24.93 30.28 10.59
CA GLU A 573 23.81 29.39 10.27
C GLU A 573 24.22 27.92 10.41
N VAL A 574 23.46 27.17 11.22
CA VAL A 574 23.60 25.72 11.40
C VAL A 574 22.20 25.13 11.52
N ASP A 575 21.83 24.17 10.67
CA ASP A 575 20.51 23.49 10.69
C ASP A 575 19.30 24.44 10.74
N GLY A 576 19.36 25.57 10.03
CA GLY A 576 18.30 26.58 10.02
C GLY A 576 18.26 27.49 11.26
N ARG A 577 19.07 27.21 12.28
CA ARG A 577 19.29 28.12 13.41
C ARG A 577 20.28 29.22 13.01
N ARG A 578 19.96 30.46 13.36
CA ARG A 578 20.79 31.66 13.12
C ARG A 578 21.29 32.20 14.45
N VAL A 579 22.61 32.33 14.62
CA VAL A 579 23.24 32.97 15.77
C VAL A 579 23.95 34.22 15.28
N ALA A 580 23.50 35.38 15.73
CA ALA A 580 24.01 36.66 15.26
C ALA A 580 25.04 37.23 16.25
N HIS A 581 26.07 37.89 15.71
CA HIS A 581 27.09 38.62 16.45
C HIS A 581 27.29 39.98 15.78
N THR A 582 27.06 41.06 16.53
CA THR A 582 27.28 42.44 16.08
C THR A 582 28.72 42.87 16.40
N GLY A 583 29.47 43.29 15.38
CA GLY A 583 30.83 43.82 15.55
C GLY A 583 31.27 44.64 14.35
N SER A 584 32.37 45.40 14.49
CA SER A 584 33.05 46.00 13.33
C SER A 584 33.69 44.90 12.46
N SER A 585 33.90 45.15 11.16
CA SER A 585 34.69 44.28 10.27
C SER A 585 35.96 43.76 10.96
N GLY A 586 36.20 42.44 10.91
CA GLY A 586 37.30 41.80 11.64
C GLY A 586 37.02 40.35 12.02
N HIS A 587 37.62 39.92 13.14
CA HIS A 587 37.53 38.57 13.68
C HIS A 587 36.24 38.38 14.49
N VAL A 588 35.51 37.30 14.23
CA VAL A 588 34.30 36.92 14.97
C VAL A 588 34.41 35.49 15.45
N GLN A 589 33.91 35.24 16.66
CA GLN A 589 33.77 33.91 17.24
C GLN A 589 32.31 33.66 17.61
N PHE A 590 31.79 32.51 17.21
CA PHE A 590 30.50 31.98 17.61
C PHE A 590 30.70 30.76 18.49
N ASP A 591 30.16 30.81 19.71
CA ASP A 591 30.02 29.67 20.59
C ASP A 591 28.55 29.28 20.65
N VAL A 592 28.21 28.13 20.09
CA VAL A 592 26.82 27.66 20.00
C VAL A 592 26.68 26.35 20.75
N ALA A 593 25.62 26.25 21.56
CA ALA A 593 25.26 25.06 22.31
C ALA A 593 23.86 24.57 21.93
N GLY A 594 23.59 23.31 22.25
CA GLY A 594 22.34 22.63 21.88
C GLY A 594 22.25 22.34 20.39
N ILE A 595 23.39 22.07 19.74
CA ILE A 595 23.40 21.57 18.37
C ILE A 595 23.24 20.05 18.42
N THR A 596 22.36 19.53 17.58
CA THR A 596 22.14 18.08 17.48
C THR A 596 23.40 17.40 16.93
N SER A 597 23.72 16.23 17.48
CA SER A 597 24.91 15.47 17.09
C SER A 597 24.86 15.02 15.63
N GLY A 598 26.03 14.73 15.07
CA GLY A 598 26.23 14.35 13.68
C GLY A 598 26.91 15.42 12.83
N SER A 599 26.97 15.16 11.52
CA SER A 599 27.61 16.02 10.54
C SER A 599 26.73 17.22 10.19
N ARG A 600 27.14 18.43 10.57
CA ARG A 600 26.41 19.68 10.33
C ARG A 600 27.15 20.60 9.38
N ASP A 601 26.44 21.29 8.50
CA ASP A 601 27.01 22.36 7.68
C ASP A 601 26.90 23.68 8.47
N ALA A 602 28.04 24.28 8.79
CA ALA A 602 28.15 25.56 9.49
C ALA A 602 28.61 26.63 8.52
N CYS A 603 27.80 27.67 8.36
CA CYS A 603 28.04 28.70 7.36
C CYS A 603 27.96 30.09 7.96
N ILE A 604 28.88 30.95 7.54
CA ILE A 604 28.89 32.35 7.96
C ILE A 604 28.23 33.20 6.89
N VAL A 605 27.20 33.94 7.29
CA VAL A 605 26.50 34.94 6.49
C VAL A 605 26.76 36.31 7.11
N ILE A 606 27.19 37.27 6.32
CA ILE A 606 27.34 38.66 6.75
C ILE A 606 26.19 39.46 6.15
N GLU A 607 25.39 40.12 6.99
CA GLU A 607 24.42 41.11 6.52
C GLU A 607 25.18 42.38 6.11
N ASN A 608 24.98 42.78 4.86
CA ASN A 608 25.65 43.93 4.32
C ASN A 608 25.07 45.23 4.89
N ARG A 609 25.93 46.15 5.32
CA ARG A 609 25.50 47.46 5.85
C ARG A 609 25.93 48.60 4.94
N GLY A 610 25.72 48.45 3.64
CA GLY A 610 26.12 49.42 2.63
C GLY A 610 25.36 49.19 1.31
N SER A 611 26.04 49.47 0.20
CA SER A 611 25.61 49.06 -1.13
C SER A 611 26.06 47.61 -1.40
N GLY A 612 25.36 46.87 -2.26
CA GLY A 612 25.63 45.45 -2.47
C GLY A 612 24.74 44.55 -1.61
N PHE A 613 25.19 43.33 -1.32
CA PHE A 613 24.32 42.26 -0.82
C PHE A 613 24.91 41.47 0.34
N ASP A 614 24.03 40.87 1.14
CA ASP A 614 24.42 39.87 2.13
C ASP A 614 25.28 38.77 1.50
N SER A 615 26.29 38.32 2.23
CA SER A 615 27.30 37.40 1.71
C SER A 615 27.45 36.17 2.57
N ARG A 616 27.27 35.00 1.96
CA ARG A 616 27.64 33.72 2.56
C ARG A 616 29.11 33.45 2.27
N ILE A 617 29.98 33.92 3.15
CA ILE A 617 31.42 34.02 2.90
C ILE A 617 32.14 32.66 2.93
N ASP A 618 31.69 31.71 3.76
CA ASP A 618 32.24 30.35 3.81
C ASP A 618 31.25 29.38 4.49
N CYS A 619 31.39 28.09 4.17
CA CYS A 619 30.62 26.98 4.70
C CYS A 619 31.51 25.76 4.94
N ARG A 620 31.57 25.27 6.17
CA ARG A 620 32.32 24.06 6.52
C ARG A 620 31.43 23.01 7.15
N ARG A 621 31.70 21.75 6.80
CA ARG A 621 31.08 20.60 7.44
C ARG A 621 31.81 20.27 8.73
N ILE A 622 31.08 20.21 9.84
CA ILE A 622 31.61 20.03 11.19
C ILE A 622 30.91 18.81 11.81
N GLN A 623 31.68 17.94 12.48
CA GLN A 623 31.13 16.86 13.29
C GLN A 623 30.80 17.38 14.69
N VAL A 624 29.54 17.29 15.09
CA VAL A 624 29.07 17.57 16.45
C VAL A 624 28.92 16.24 17.17
N LEU A 625 29.57 16.08 18.31
CA LEU A 625 29.57 14.80 19.02
C LEU A 625 28.28 14.66 19.86
N PRO A 626 27.73 13.44 19.99
CA PRO A 626 26.61 13.17 20.90
C PRO A 626 27.04 13.29 22.36
N SER A 627 26.05 13.47 23.24
CA SER A 627 26.22 13.32 24.69
C SER A 627 26.33 11.87 25.11
N ASP A 628 25.70 10.96 24.35
CA ASP A 628 25.67 9.55 24.69
C ASP A 628 26.92 8.84 24.15
N PRO A 629 27.38 7.75 24.79
CA PRO A 629 28.52 6.98 24.33
C PRO A 629 28.29 6.46 22.91
N ILE A 630 29.38 6.36 22.16
CA ILE A 630 29.41 5.74 20.83
C ILE A 630 30.33 4.54 20.85
N GLY A 631 30.02 3.55 20.01
CA GLY A 631 30.83 2.35 19.93
C GLY A 631 30.27 1.34 18.97
N ALA A 632 30.93 0.19 18.89
CA ALA A 632 30.44 -0.93 18.11
C ALA A 632 30.87 -2.26 18.72
N LEU A 633 29.95 -3.23 18.67
CA LEU A 633 30.26 -4.64 18.85
C LEU A 633 30.98 -5.18 17.59
N ALA A 634 32.28 -5.49 17.71
CA ALA A 634 33.07 -6.00 16.59
C ALA A 634 32.94 -7.52 16.42
N SER A 635 32.96 -8.29 17.52
CA SER A 635 32.80 -9.74 17.44
C SER A 635 32.30 -10.37 18.74
N VAL A 636 31.51 -11.43 18.62
CA VAL A 636 31.13 -12.36 19.70
C VAL A 636 31.53 -13.76 19.27
N THR A 637 32.36 -14.44 20.07
CA THR A 637 32.90 -15.77 19.74
C THR A 637 32.84 -16.70 20.94
N ASN A 638 32.95 -18.02 20.72
CA ASN A 638 33.06 -19.03 21.77
C ASN A 638 34.54 -19.50 21.87
N PRO A 639 35.40 -18.84 22.68
CA PRO A 639 36.83 -19.14 22.71
C PRO A 639 37.17 -20.47 23.39
N ALA A 640 36.31 -20.96 24.28
CA ALA A 640 36.49 -22.18 25.07
C ALA A 640 35.14 -22.64 25.64
N LYS A 641 35.06 -23.89 26.11
CA LYS A 641 33.83 -24.46 26.68
C LYS A 641 33.29 -23.63 27.83
N GLY A 642 32.02 -23.23 27.74
CA GLY A 642 31.37 -22.38 28.75
C GLY A 642 31.86 -20.93 28.79
N TRP A 643 32.46 -20.41 27.72
CA TRP A 643 32.89 -19.01 27.63
C TRP A 643 32.46 -18.36 26.33
N ILE A 644 32.14 -17.08 26.44
CA ILE A 644 31.92 -16.16 25.33
C ILE A 644 33.02 -15.10 25.39
N ARG A 645 33.60 -14.73 24.24
CA ARG A 645 34.48 -13.57 24.13
C ARG A 645 33.80 -12.49 23.33
N VAL A 646 33.75 -11.29 23.90
CA VAL A 646 33.26 -10.08 23.25
C VAL A 646 34.43 -9.15 22.95
N LYS A 647 34.39 -8.52 21.78
CA LYS A 647 35.36 -7.52 21.35
C LYS A 647 34.65 -6.36 20.67
N GLY A 648 35.16 -5.15 20.87
CA GLY A 648 34.64 -3.96 20.24
C GLY A 648 35.40 -2.73 20.68
N TRP A 649 34.74 -1.59 20.53
CA TRP A 649 35.22 -0.30 21.04
C TRP A 649 34.06 0.52 21.56
N ALA A 650 34.35 1.38 22.52
CA ALA A 650 33.40 2.31 23.08
C ALA A 650 34.14 3.54 23.60
N LEU A 651 33.58 4.73 23.33
CA LEU A 651 34.03 5.98 23.91
C LEU A 651 32.81 6.82 24.27
N ASP A 652 32.98 7.68 25.27
CA ASP A 652 32.00 8.68 25.63
C ASP A 652 32.60 10.05 25.27
N PRO A 653 31.97 10.80 24.36
CA PRO A 653 32.52 12.08 23.93
C PRO A 653 32.65 13.13 25.03
N GLU A 654 32.00 12.94 26.19
CA GLU A 654 32.10 13.80 27.37
C GLU A 654 33.37 13.54 28.21
N THR A 655 34.15 12.50 27.90
CA THR A 655 35.41 12.18 28.59
C THR A 655 36.53 11.77 27.65
N LEU A 656 37.76 12.19 27.94
CA LEU A 656 38.96 11.75 27.20
C LEU A 656 39.46 10.37 27.66
N GLY A 657 38.90 9.83 28.74
CA GLY A 657 39.28 8.53 29.30
C GLY A 657 38.43 7.38 28.76
N ALA A 658 38.91 6.15 28.93
CA ALA A 658 38.14 4.96 28.65
C ALA A 658 36.91 4.83 29.57
N ILE A 659 35.77 4.47 28.98
CA ILE A 659 34.53 4.15 29.69
C ILE A 659 34.38 2.65 29.97
N ASN A 660 33.40 2.31 30.81
CA ASN A 660 33.04 0.91 31.05
C ASN A 660 32.06 0.40 30.00
N VAL A 661 32.19 -0.86 29.64
CA VAL A 661 31.25 -1.60 28.78
C VAL A 661 30.73 -2.80 29.56
N VAL A 662 29.42 -2.99 29.56
CA VAL A 662 28.73 -4.12 30.20
C VAL A 662 28.29 -5.10 29.12
N ALA A 663 28.75 -6.34 29.22
CA ALA A 663 28.18 -7.45 28.47
C ALA A 663 27.05 -8.10 29.28
N MET A 664 25.83 -7.98 28.80
CA MET A 664 24.63 -8.60 29.36
C MET A 664 24.34 -9.90 28.64
N THR A 665 24.21 -10.98 29.40
CA THR A 665 23.74 -12.29 28.92
C THR A 665 22.51 -12.71 29.73
N ASP A 666 21.85 -13.77 29.30
CA ASP A 666 20.77 -14.44 30.03
C ASP A 666 21.21 -14.97 31.42
N VAL A 667 22.50 -15.27 31.61
CA VAL A 667 23.02 -15.86 32.84
C VAL A 667 23.76 -14.89 33.76
N ARG A 668 24.46 -13.89 33.21
CA ARG A 668 25.23 -12.92 34.01
C ARG A 668 25.62 -11.66 33.24
N TRP A 669 25.97 -10.62 33.97
CA TRP A 669 26.49 -9.36 33.42
C TRP A 669 27.95 -9.18 33.81
N VAL A 670 28.80 -8.76 32.87
CA VAL A 670 30.23 -8.53 33.11
C VAL A 670 30.61 -7.15 32.62
N THR A 671 31.22 -6.36 33.50
CA THR A 671 31.71 -5.01 33.19
C THR A 671 33.21 -5.05 32.92
N SER A 672 33.66 -4.37 31.87
CA SER A 672 35.07 -4.20 31.56
C SER A 672 35.35 -2.80 31.00
N PRO A 673 36.47 -2.14 31.35
CA PRO A 673 36.81 -0.85 30.79
C PRO A 673 37.36 -0.99 29.36
N ALA A 674 36.96 -0.08 28.47
CA ALA A 674 37.42 -0.02 27.09
C ALA A 674 38.80 0.66 26.98
N ARG A 675 39.84 0.06 27.56
CA ARG A 675 41.21 0.63 27.65
C ARG A 675 42.21 0.03 26.65
N LEU A 676 41.77 -0.86 25.78
CA LEU A 676 42.67 -1.50 24.81
C LEU A 676 42.92 -0.56 23.63
N PRO A 677 44.15 -0.51 23.08
CA PRO A 677 44.43 0.27 21.88
C PRO A 677 43.57 -0.13 20.68
N ASN A 678 42.95 0.84 20.00
CA ASN A 678 42.19 0.67 18.77
C ASN A 678 42.35 1.88 17.83
N SER A 679 43.31 1.78 16.91
CA SER A 679 43.63 2.84 15.94
C SER A 679 42.50 3.16 14.94
N SER A 680 41.48 2.29 14.81
CA SER A 680 40.32 2.55 13.95
C SER A 680 39.40 3.62 14.53
N VAL A 681 39.48 3.90 15.83
CA VAL A 681 38.68 4.94 16.51
C VAL A 681 39.27 6.34 16.28
N LYS A 682 40.59 6.45 16.19
CA LYS A 682 41.30 7.73 16.12
C LYS A 682 41.12 8.49 14.81
N ALA A 683 41.01 7.80 13.68
CA ALA A 683 40.84 8.44 12.37
C ALA A 683 39.54 9.27 12.27
N PRO A 684 38.36 8.75 12.67
CA PRO A 684 37.13 9.55 12.74
C PRO A 684 37.04 10.48 13.97
N HIS A 685 37.81 10.22 15.03
CA HIS A 685 37.77 11.01 16.28
C HIS A 685 39.18 11.46 16.73
N PRO A 686 39.83 12.42 16.03
CA PRO A 686 41.25 12.74 16.21
C PRO A 686 41.63 13.33 17.59
N MET A 687 40.64 13.76 18.35
CA MET A 687 40.80 14.37 19.68
C MET A 687 40.92 13.35 20.82
N PHE A 688 40.62 12.07 20.57
CA PHE A 688 40.72 10.99 21.55
C PHE A 688 42.04 10.22 21.37
N ASN A 689 42.50 9.59 22.46
CA ASN A 689 43.67 8.71 22.40
C ASN A 689 43.29 7.35 21.76
N ASP A 690 44.24 6.42 21.69
CA ASP A 690 43.98 5.10 21.08
C ASP A 690 43.28 4.12 22.04
N ASP A 691 43.12 4.43 23.33
CA ASP A 691 42.70 3.50 24.39
C ASP A 691 41.16 3.46 24.56
N HIS A 692 40.46 3.03 23.52
CA HIS A 692 38.98 2.95 23.49
C HIS A 692 38.43 1.58 23.03
N GLY A 693 39.29 0.56 22.89
CA GLY A 693 38.92 -0.82 22.59
C GLY A 693 38.64 -1.65 23.84
N PHE A 694 37.85 -2.72 23.70
CA PHE A 694 37.68 -3.73 24.75
C PHE A 694 37.72 -5.14 24.17
N GLU A 695 38.21 -6.08 24.97
CA GLU A 695 38.15 -7.52 24.71
C GLU A 695 38.13 -8.25 26.06
N PHE A 696 37.06 -9.01 26.34
CA PHE A 696 36.94 -9.75 27.59
C PHE A 696 36.02 -10.97 27.45
N ASN A 697 36.10 -11.88 28.42
CA ASN A 697 35.34 -13.13 28.42
C ASN A 697 34.18 -13.11 29.43
N VAL A 698 33.06 -13.71 29.04
CA VAL A 698 31.87 -13.95 29.84
C VAL A 698 31.66 -15.46 29.96
N ALA A 699 31.83 -16.02 31.15
CA ALA A 699 31.49 -17.41 31.46
C ALA A 699 29.98 -17.61 31.36
N THR A 700 29.61 -18.72 30.75
CA THR A 700 28.25 -19.15 30.45
C THR A 700 28.15 -20.67 30.56
N GLY A 701 26.94 -21.22 30.45
CA GLY A 701 26.75 -22.66 30.25
C GLY A 701 27.00 -23.07 28.79
N VAL A 702 26.86 -24.37 28.50
CA VAL A 702 26.72 -24.85 27.12
C VAL A 702 25.30 -24.52 26.66
N GLY A 703 25.15 -23.95 25.47
CA GLY A 703 23.84 -23.55 24.97
C GLY A 703 23.86 -22.29 24.10
N LYS A 704 22.69 -21.88 23.62
CA LYS A 704 22.52 -20.64 22.88
C LYS A 704 22.25 -19.49 23.86
N HIS A 705 23.09 -18.46 23.82
CA HIS A 705 22.99 -17.31 24.72
C HIS A 705 22.89 -15.99 23.94
N PRO A 706 21.95 -15.10 24.27
CA PRO A 706 21.94 -13.73 23.76
C PRO A 706 23.01 -12.92 24.50
N VAL A 707 23.74 -12.06 23.77
CA VAL A 707 24.76 -11.17 24.33
C VAL A 707 24.54 -9.76 23.81
N CYS A 708 24.23 -8.83 24.70
CA CYS A 708 24.13 -7.40 24.39
C CYS A 708 25.26 -6.64 25.06
N LEU A 709 25.88 -5.69 24.35
CA LEU A 709 26.87 -4.79 24.92
C LEU A 709 26.26 -3.42 25.16
N VAL A 710 26.49 -2.87 26.35
CA VAL A 710 26.06 -1.52 26.74
C VAL A 710 27.28 -0.71 27.15
N ALA A 711 27.53 0.41 26.48
CA ALA A 711 28.50 1.41 26.91
C ALA A 711 27.90 2.23 28.05
N ILE A 712 28.65 2.34 29.15
CA ILE A 712 28.23 3.07 30.33
C ILE A 712 28.68 4.52 30.20
N ASN A 713 27.71 5.42 30.23
CA ASN A 713 27.94 6.85 30.16
C ASN A 713 28.66 7.34 31.43
N SER A 714 29.57 8.29 31.25
CA SER A 714 30.35 8.91 32.31
C SER A 714 30.04 10.41 32.50
N GLY A 715 29.24 11.00 31.60
CA GLY A 715 28.78 12.39 31.64
C GLY A 715 27.26 12.56 31.87
N GLY A 716 26.69 13.58 31.24
CA GLY A 716 25.26 13.92 31.33
C GLY A 716 24.33 13.16 30.37
N GLY A 717 24.89 12.42 29.39
CA GLY A 717 24.15 11.51 28.51
C GLY A 717 23.59 10.23 29.16
N SER A 718 23.05 9.35 28.32
CA SER A 718 22.50 8.02 28.69
C SER A 718 23.42 6.88 28.26
N ASN A 719 23.28 5.71 28.88
CA ASN A 719 24.00 4.50 28.45
C ASN A 719 23.53 4.06 27.05
N GLU A 720 24.45 3.57 26.21
CA GLU A 720 24.16 3.22 24.81
C GLU A 720 24.33 1.73 24.53
N VAL A 721 23.39 1.12 23.79
CA VAL A 721 23.48 -0.29 23.38
C VAL A 721 24.32 -0.41 22.10
N LEU A 722 25.51 -0.99 22.20
CA LEU A 722 26.47 -1.12 21.09
C LEU A 722 26.15 -2.27 20.12
N GLY A 723 25.15 -3.09 20.44
CA GLY A 723 24.68 -4.21 19.64
C GLY A 723 24.42 -5.47 20.45
N CYS A 724 23.57 -6.34 19.89
CA CYS A 724 23.22 -7.64 20.46
C CYS A 724 23.48 -8.77 19.45
N ARG A 725 23.89 -9.94 19.93
CA ARG A 725 24.10 -11.12 19.10
C ARG A 725 23.89 -12.42 19.88
N ASP A 726 23.27 -13.39 19.23
CA ASP A 726 23.20 -14.75 19.74
C ASP A 726 24.51 -15.51 19.45
N VAL A 727 24.97 -16.28 20.43
CA VAL A 727 26.12 -17.17 20.28
C VAL A 727 25.80 -18.55 20.83
N ILE A 728 26.18 -19.59 20.09
CA ILE A 728 26.11 -20.98 20.56
C ILE A 728 27.44 -21.33 21.21
N VAL A 729 27.40 -21.62 22.51
CA VAL A 729 28.53 -22.01 23.35
C VAL A 729 28.56 -23.54 23.41
N LYS A 730 29.67 -24.14 22.94
CA LYS A 730 29.90 -25.59 22.97
C LYS A 730 30.50 -26.05 24.28
#